data_AF-A0A539DSC5-F1
#
_entry.id   AF-A0A539DSC5-F1
#
_cell.length_a   1.000
_cell.length_b   1.000
_cell.length_c   1.000
_cell.angle_alpha   90.00
_cell.angle_beta   90.00
_cell.angle_gamma   90.00
#
_symmetry.space_group_name_H-M   'P 1'
#
loop_
_entity.id
_entity.type
_entity.pdbx_description
1 polymer ?
#
loop_
_entity_poly.entity_id
_entity_poly.type
_entity_poly.pdbx_seq_one_letter_code
_entity_poly.pdbx_strand_id
1 'polypeptide(L)'
;GCAGTFDAGTQVILTGTPDGNSSFAGWSGACTGTGPCTVTIDAALTITATFARNQHLLTVSVVGGGDVASDPLGIHCGTDCDELFDEGTAVLLGPTAHTGWTFAGWSGACTGTGPCTVTMDAAKTVTATFARTVHLITFAPPLGNGSGTITCDECPPGNMVEEGKTVTFTATPALGSVFAGWGGACVAFLTLPNCTFTVDGPQEISAIFNKDSVSLAVTVLGTGTGTIESSPAGIACSVGLGCSHAFDYGTDVTLTATPGAGTTFMGWSGAGLPLVCTLGTPATCTMTLTAARVVNATFAVKEYLVTVRGGYGNGNGTISSNEGWLLWDACTSPICQRTYPHGTDLDLTSRPDDPQSSLAHWTVNGTDLGAGVLHLNITEDTVVEVWWDADYWLTVTRGGTGSGTVTDSVGAVNCGSDCLGTGYDAGDVVTLTATPAPGSIFAGWSSAPVVCTGAVSPCEFVWGKRHQEVTATFTALPTLSITKTVSLTEGDTGTKTALFVVSIPTPASVDITFDYATADGTATDGSDYNGGSGTGLVIPVGTTSYSFSVQVYGDTLVESDETFTLTISNSNAPLGNTVGTATIINDDDYPTVSFATDLSGSPDRSTLEGSTGTYSTHVALDVVLSAAYPRPVTVTYNTADITATAGVDYTHLAGTLTFDPGETSKTVFLDINAEYLVESDEQLRANLVTATNALIGGGAALVTI
;
A
#
# COMPACT_ATOMS: atom_id res chain seq x y z
N GLY A 1 108.63 80.71 -88.25
CA GLY A 1 108.99 82.14 -88.14
C GLY A 1 108.91 82.76 -89.50
N CYS A 2 108.38 83.98 -89.60
CA CYS A 2 108.32 84.75 -90.86
C CYS A 2 109.54 85.67 -90.94
N ALA A 3 110.09 85.89 -92.14
CA ALA A 3 111.21 86.81 -92.37
C ALA A 3 110.89 87.74 -93.55
N GLY A 4 111.45 88.95 -93.53
CA GLY A 4 111.31 89.94 -94.60
C GLY A 4 112.58 90.80 -94.72
N THR A 5 112.90 91.22 -95.95
CA THR A 5 114.00 92.14 -96.25
C THR A 5 113.47 93.54 -96.51
N PHE A 6 114.11 94.54 -95.92
CA PHE A 6 113.74 95.94 -96.04
C PHE A 6 114.98 96.77 -96.37
N ASP A 7 114.81 97.89 -97.08
CA ASP A 7 115.90 98.84 -97.29
C ASP A 7 116.34 99.43 -95.96
N ALA A 8 117.65 99.65 -95.80
CA ALA A 8 118.22 100.16 -94.57
C ALA A 8 117.60 101.51 -94.18
N GLY A 9 117.17 101.63 -92.92
CA GLY A 9 116.47 102.80 -92.38
C GLY A 9 114.94 102.72 -92.46
N THR A 10 114.35 101.68 -93.06
CA THR A 10 112.89 101.50 -93.12
C THR A 10 112.31 101.23 -91.73
N GLN A 11 111.23 101.92 -91.35
CA GLN A 11 110.44 101.57 -90.16
C GLN A 11 109.35 100.54 -90.51
N VAL A 12 109.25 99.48 -89.71
CA VAL A 12 108.26 98.40 -89.83
C VAL A 12 107.47 98.29 -88.52
N ILE A 13 106.15 98.16 -88.59
CA ILE A 13 105.26 97.96 -87.43
C ILE A 13 104.69 96.54 -87.46
N LEU A 14 104.78 95.81 -86.34
CA LEU A 14 104.26 94.45 -86.13
C LEU A 14 103.13 94.44 -85.09
N THR A 15 102.05 93.71 -85.35
CA THR A 15 100.94 93.46 -84.42
C THR A 15 100.68 91.95 -84.26
N GLY A 16 100.40 91.51 -83.04
CA GLY A 16 100.15 90.11 -82.69
C GLY A 16 98.69 89.94 -82.32
N THR A 17 97.95 89.13 -83.07
CA THR A 17 96.52 88.86 -82.84
C THR A 17 96.35 87.39 -82.46
N PRO A 18 95.83 87.08 -81.25
CA PRO A 18 95.59 85.70 -80.84
C PRO A 18 94.37 85.10 -81.54
N ASP A 19 94.29 83.77 -81.57
CA ASP A 19 93.05 83.07 -81.90
C ASP A 19 92.11 82.99 -80.68
N GLY A 20 90.90 82.43 -80.86
CA GLY A 20 89.88 82.42 -79.80
C GLY A 20 90.25 81.62 -78.54
N ASN A 21 91.22 80.72 -78.62
CA ASN A 21 91.57 79.79 -77.52
C ASN A 21 92.91 80.15 -76.86
N SER A 22 93.49 81.28 -77.27
CA SER A 22 94.72 81.80 -76.71
C SER A 22 94.63 83.29 -76.46
N SER A 23 95.51 83.80 -75.62
CA SER A 23 95.71 85.23 -75.38
C SER A 23 97.11 85.62 -75.83
N PHE A 24 97.25 86.79 -76.46
CA PHE A 24 98.57 87.31 -76.84
C PHE A 24 99.32 87.73 -75.58
N ALA A 25 100.38 87.01 -75.26
CA ALA A 25 101.17 87.22 -74.06
C ALA A 25 102.24 88.32 -74.25
N GLY A 26 102.63 88.63 -75.51
CA GLY A 26 103.50 89.77 -75.84
C GLY A 26 104.65 89.46 -76.81
N TRP A 27 105.44 90.50 -77.09
CA TRP A 27 106.63 90.49 -77.94
C TRP A 27 107.94 90.37 -77.13
N SER A 28 108.95 89.76 -77.75
CA SER A 28 110.34 89.73 -77.27
C SER A 28 111.36 89.77 -78.42
N GLY A 29 112.61 90.12 -78.15
CA GLY A 29 113.70 90.25 -79.14
C GLY A 29 114.05 91.72 -79.42
N ALA A 30 114.12 92.10 -80.70
CA ALA A 30 114.42 93.49 -81.11
C ALA A 30 113.30 94.49 -80.76
N CYS A 31 112.16 94.01 -80.27
CA CYS A 31 111.21 94.83 -79.52
C CYS A 31 110.61 94.03 -78.36
N THR A 32 110.05 94.76 -77.40
CA THR A 32 109.46 94.20 -76.17
C THR A 32 108.17 94.91 -75.83
N GLY A 33 107.20 94.19 -75.26
CA GLY A 33 105.92 94.74 -74.79
C GLY A 33 104.71 94.05 -75.42
N THR A 34 103.50 94.52 -75.09
CA THR A 34 102.23 93.89 -75.51
C THR A 34 101.46 94.70 -76.57
N GLY A 35 101.95 95.88 -76.97
CA GLY A 35 101.36 96.72 -78.01
C GLY A 35 101.96 96.51 -79.41
N PRO A 36 101.52 97.28 -80.43
CA PRO A 36 102.16 97.31 -81.74
C PRO A 36 103.65 97.66 -81.61
N CYS A 37 104.49 96.86 -82.26
CA CYS A 37 105.94 96.95 -82.16
C CYS A 37 106.51 97.60 -83.42
N THR A 38 107.07 98.82 -83.29
CA THR A 38 107.73 99.52 -84.40
C THR A 38 109.24 99.38 -84.28
N VAL A 39 109.91 98.92 -85.33
CA VAL A 39 111.38 98.81 -85.40
C VAL A 39 111.91 99.48 -86.66
N THR A 40 113.07 100.11 -86.57
CA THR A 40 113.82 100.62 -87.74
C THR A 40 114.81 99.55 -88.17
N ILE A 41 114.81 99.17 -89.45
CA ILE A 41 115.69 98.13 -89.99
C ILE A 41 117.00 98.79 -90.45
N ASP A 42 117.96 98.92 -89.53
CA ASP A 42 119.33 99.37 -89.80
C ASP A 42 120.33 98.20 -89.83
N ALA A 43 119.94 97.07 -89.24
CA ALA A 43 120.60 95.78 -89.33
C ALA A 43 119.57 94.63 -89.30
N ALA A 44 120.01 93.39 -89.40
CA ALA A 44 119.13 92.23 -89.25
C ALA A 44 118.61 92.13 -87.80
N LEU A 45 117.29 92.07 -87.64
CA LEU A 45 116.60 91.98 -86.34
C LEU A 45 115.77 90.69 -86.24
N THR A 46 115.60 90.15 -85.03
CA THR A 46 114.70 89.01 -84.74
C THR A 46 113.69 89.40 -83.66
N ILE A 47 112.40 89.10 -83.88
CA ILE A 47 111.29 89.44 -82.98
C ILE A 47 110.37 88.21 -82.85
N THR A 48 109.91 87.91 -81.63
CA THR A 48 109.06 86.75 -81.31
C THR A 48 107.75 87.18 -80.64
N ALA A 49 106.61 86.62 -81.09
CA ALA A 49 105.31 86.73 -80.44
C ALA A 49 105.00 85.46 -79.61
N THR A 50 104.47 85.62 -78.40
CA THR A 50 104.05 84.51 -77.52
C THR A 50 102.54 84.53 -77.26
N PHE A 51 101.91 83.34 -77.17
CA PHE A 51 100.47 83.16 -76.91
C PHE A 51 100.23 82.05 -75.85
N ALA A 52 99.28 82.23 -74.92
CA ALA A 52 98.94 81.28 -73.84
C ALA A 52 97.47 80.85 -73.88
N ARG A 53 97.15 79.57 -73.59
CA ARG A 53 95.78 79.01 -73.59
C ARG A 53 94.94 79.42 -72.37
N ASN A 54 93.62 79.45 -72.52
CA ASN A 54 92.65 79.66 -71.44
C ASN A 54 92.26 78.33 -70.76
N GLN A 55 92.04 78.34 -69.43
CA GLN A 55 91.65 77.18 -68.60
C GLN A 55 90.52 77.52 -67.61
N HIS A 56 89.70 76.53 -67.21
CA HIS A 56 88.56 76.66 -66.29
C HIS A 56 88.49 75.52 -65.25
N LEU A 57 88.02 75.84 -64.02
CA LEU A 57 87.96 74.90 -62.88
C LEU A 57 86.64 74.10 -62.84
N LEU A 58 86.72 72.78 -62.65
CA LEU A 58 85.57 71.91 -62.37
C LEU A 58 85.64 71.37 -60.94
N THR A 59 84.56 71.54 -60.16
CA THR A 59 84.43 71.03 -58.77
C THR A 59 83.33 69.97 -58.67
N VAL A 60 83.57 68.85 -57.97
CA VAL A 60 82.59 67.77 -57.76
C VAL A 60 82.37 67.44 -56.28
N SER A 61 81.11 67.29 -55.86
CA SER A 61 80.70 66.94 -54.47
C SER A 61 79.94 65.61 -54.40
N VAL A 62 80.03 64.89 -53.27
CA VAL A 62 79.35 63.59 -53.07
C VAL A 62 78.51 63.60 -51.79
N VAL A 63 77.26 63.13 -51.87
CA VAL A 63 76.31 62.94 -50.76
C VAL A 63 75.93 61.46 -50.65
N GLY A 64 76.15 60.84 -49.49
CA GLY A 64 75.91 59.41 -49.28
C GLY A 64 77.16 58.55 -49.51
N GLY A 65 77.01 57.23 -49.53
CA GLY A 65 78.12 56.27 -49.66
C GLY A 65 78.48 55.95 -51.11
N GLY A 66 79.38 56.74 -51.72
CA GLY A 66 79.95 56.45 -53.04
C GLY A 66 81.08 57.40 -53.43
N ASP A 67 81.65 57.18 -54.61
CA ASP A 67 82.80 57.90 -55.17
C ASP A 67 82.51 58.42 -56.59
N VAL A 68 83.26 59.41 -57.09
CA VAL A 68 83.15 59.96 -58.47
C VAL A 68 84.53 60.13 -59.11
N ALA A 69 84.68 59.75 -60.38
CA ALA A 69 85.92 59.94 -61.15
C ALA A 69 85.67 60.62 -62.51
N SER A 70 86.68 61.31 -63.08
CA SER A 70 86.59 61.94 -64.42
C SER A 70 87.43 61.30 -65.53
N ASP A 71 87.00 61.50 -66.78
CA ASP A 71 87.79 61.30 -68.02
C ASP A 71 87.65 62.55 -68.94
N PRO A 72 88.73 63.28 -69.33
CA PRO A 72 90.13 63.04 -68.99
C PRO A 72 90.40 63.02 -67.48
N LEU A 73 91.43 62.28 -67.07
CA LEU A 73 91.81 62.12 -65.67
C LEU A 73 92.11 63.48 -65.03
N GLY A 74 91.55 63.71 -63.84
CA GLY A 74 91.69 64.96 -63.10
C GLY A 74 90.87 64.99 -61.81
N ILE A 75 89.65 64.44 -61.82
CA ILE A 75 88.78 64.36 -60.63
C ILE A 75 88.72 62.92 -60.11
N HIS A 76 88.91 62.75 -58.80
CA HIS A 76 88.68 61.53 -58.02
C HIS A 76 88.13 61.89 -56.63
N CYS A 77 86.81 62.11 -56.56
CA CYS A 77 86.13 62.52 -55.35
C CYS A 77 86.23 61.44 -54.28
N GLY A 78 86.92 61.82 -53.21
CA GLY A 78 87.47 60.94 -52.18
C GLY A 78 88.85 61.43 -51.76
N THR A 79 89.64 61.92 -52.73
CA THR A 79 90.97 62.51 -52.49
C THR A 79 91.21 63.83 -53.23
N ASP A 80 90.64 64.02 -54.42
CA ASP A 80 90.77 65.25 -55.20
C ASP A 80 89.47 65.54 -55.98
N CYS A 81 88.86 66.69 -55.70
CA CYS A 81 87.52 67.03 -56.17
C CYS A 81 87.50 68.24 -57.11
N ASP A 82 88.66 68.82 -57.45
CA ASP A 82 88.78 70.12 -58.12
C ASP A 82 89.94 70.12 -59.12
N GLU A 83 89.69 70.34 -60.42
CA GLU A 83 90.76 70.32 -61.46
C GLU A 83 90.56 71.38 -62.55
N LEU A 84 91.66 71.93 -63.08
CA LEU A 84 91.68 72.89 -64.19
C LEU A 84 91.76 72.16 -65.54
N PHE A 85 90.81 72.46 -66.42
CA PHE A 85 90.80 71.92 -67.79
C PHE A 85 90.89 73.05 -68.82
N ASP A 86 91.54 72.76 -69.96
CA ASP A 86 91.60 73.67 -71.11
C ASP A 86 90.17 74.01 -71.61
N GLU A 87 89.98 75.25 -72.05
CA GLU A 87 88.71 75.72 -72.63
C GLU A 87 88.25 74.81 -73.79
N GLY A 88 87.00 74.38 -73.74
CA GLY A 88 86.36 73.46 -74.68
C GLY A 88 86.48 71.97 -74.34
N THR A 89 87.21 71.58 -73.28
CA THR A 89 87.35 70.17 -72.89
C THR A 89 86.02 69.59 -72.40
N ALA A 90 85.63 68.41 -72.91
CA ALA A 90 84.47 67.66 -72.41
C ALA A 90 84.92 66.63 -71.37
N VAL A 91 84.48 66.81 -70.12
CA VAL A 91 84.85 65.97 -68.96
C VAL A 91 83.69 65.03 -68.62
N LEU A 92 83.87 63.73 -68.72
CA LEU A 92 82.89 62.70 -68.34
C LEU A 92 83.07 62.30 -66.87
N LEU A 93 82.01 62.38 -66.06
CA LEU A 93 81.97 61.97 -64.64
C LEU A 93 81.24 60.63 -64.48
N GLY A 94 81.89 59.68 -63.80
CA GLY A 94 81.35 58.35 -63.47
C GLY A 94 81.15 58.16 -61.97
N PRO A 95 79.94 57.78 -61.49
CA PRO A 95 79.68 57.52 -60.08
C PRO A 95 79.82 56.03 -59.74
N THR A 96 80.35 55.71 -58.57
CA THR A 96 80.42 54.32 -58.05
C THR A 96 79.83 54.26 -56.65
N ALA A 97 78.79 53.43 -56.44
CA ALA A 97 78.15 53.28 -55.13
C ALA A 97 78.89 52.27 -54.24
N HIS A 98 78.95 52.52 -52.94
CA HIS A 98 79.42 51.53 -51.95
C HIS A 98 78.35 50.45 -51.67
N THR A 99 78.74 49.34 -51.06
CA THR A 99 77.83 48.26 -50.67
C THR A 99 76.70 48.76 -49.76
N GLY A 100 75.44 48.39 -50.05
CA GLY A 100 74.24 48.85 -49.32
C GLY A 100 73.73 50.23 -49.75
N TRP A 101 74.36 50.84 -50.77
CA TRP A 101 73.97 52.12 -51.36
C TRP A 101 73.72 51.97 -52.86
N THR A 102 72.87 52.85 -53.40
CA THR A 102 72.58 52.96 -54.83
C THR A 102 72.77 54.39 -55.28
N PHE A 103 73.25 54.59 -56.51
CA PHE A 103 73.38 55.93 -57.07
C PHE A 103 71.99 56.53 -57.34
N ALA A 104 71.67 57.61 -56.64
CA ALA A 104 70.38 58.27 -56.69
C ALA A 104 70.31 59.35 -57.77
N GLY A 105 71.45 59.94 -58.17
CA GLY A 105 71.52 60.88 -59.30
C GLY A 105 72.51 62.03 -59.15
N TRP A 106 72.63 62.82 -60.23
CA TRP A 106 73.44 64.02 -60.38
C TRP A 106 72.61 65.31 -60.20
N SER A 107 73.27 66.38 -59.75
CA SER A 107 72.77 67.76 -59.77
C SER A 107 73.89 68.79 -60.01
N GLY A 108 73.56 70.03 -60.40
CA GLY A 108 74.54 71.08 -60.73
C GLY A 108 74.70 71.28 -62.24
N ALA A 109 75.95 71.34 -62.71
CA ALA A 109 76.30 71.50 -64.13
C ALA A 109 75.92 70.28 -65.00
N CYS A 110 75.53 69.17 -64.36
CA CYS A 110 74.78 68.09 -64.98
C CYS A 110 73.68 67.59 -64.02
N THR A 111 72.60 67.00 -64.56
CA THR A 111 71.44 66.54 -63.78
C THR A 111 70.95 65.18 -64.26
N GLY A 112 70.28 64.43 -63.38
CA GLY A 112 69.65 63.14 -63.71
C GLY A 112 70.47 61.92 -63.30
N THR A 113 70.04 60.71 -63.68
CA THR A 113 70.64 59.45 -63.21
C THR A 113 71.56 58.76 -64.24
N GLY A 114 71.77 59.39 -65.41
CA GLY A 114 72.60 58.87 -66.51
C GLY A 114 74.07 59.34 -66.45
N PRO A 115 74.91 58.98 -67.44
CA PRO A 115 76.29 59.47 -67.53
C PRO A 115 76.33 61.00 -67.65
N CYS A 116 77.25 61.64 -66.93
CA CYS A 116 77.35 63.09 -66.84
C CYS A 116 78.58 63.60 -67.59
N THR A 117 78.40 64.38 -68.66
CA THR A 117 79.51 65.04 -69.38
C THR A 117 79.40 66.56 -69.25
N VAL A 118 80.49 67.21 -68.82
CA VAL A 118 80.58 68.65 -68.59
C VAL A 118 81.59 69.25 -69.57
N THR A 119 81.15 70.12 -70.49
CA THR A 119 82.05 70.89 -71.37
C THR A 119 82.53 72.16 -70.66
N MET A 120 83.84 72.38 -70.64
CA MET A 120 84.50 73.45 -69.88
C MET A 120 84.60 74.73 -70.70
N ASP A 121 83.63 75.62 -70.54
CA ASP A 121 83.54 76.98 -71.13
C ASP A 121 83.57 78.09 -70.05
N ALA A 122 83.50 77.69 -68.78
CA ALA A 122 83.59 78.49 -67.58
C ALA A 122 83.84 77.55 -66.39
N ALA A 123 84.09 78.09 -65.19
CA ALA A 123 84.15 77.27 -63.99
C ALA A 123 82.77 76.66 -63.65
N LYS A 124 82.72 75.37 -63.29
CA LYS A 124 81.46 74.59 -63.10
C LYS A 124 81.50 73.70 -61.86
N THR A 125 80.33 73.36 -61.31
CA THR A 125 80.16 72.48 -60.13
C THR A 125 79.15 71.34 -60.39
N VAL A 126 79.40 70.13 -59.88
CA VAL A 126 78.49 68.95 -59.98
C VAL A 126 78.39 68.22 -58.63
N THR A 127 77.22 67.65 -58.29
CA THR A 127 77.01 66.82 -57.09
C THR A 127 76.43 65.44 -57.43
N ALA A 128 77.04 64.36 -56.91
CA ALA A 128 76.52 62.99 -56.91
C ALA A 128 75.79 62.67 -55.60
N THR A 129 74.63 62.03 -55.65
CA THR A 129 73.89 61.57 -54.46
C THR A 129 73.68 60.05 -54.47
N PHE A 130 73.80 59.40 -53.31
CA PHE A 130 73.59 57.96 -53.10
C PHE A 130 72.57 57.71 -51.96
N ALA A 131 71.73 56.68 -52.08
CA ALA A 131 70.69 56.31 -51.09
C ALA A 131 70.78 54.84 -50.65
N ARG A 132 70.31 54.52 -49.42
CA ARG A 132 70.33 53.16 -48.84
C ARG A 132 69.33 52.21 -49.49
N THR A 133 69.67 50.93 -49.60
CA THR A 133 68.76 49.86 -50.05
C THR A 133 67.84 49.38 -48.90
N VAL A 134 66.54 49.21 -49.18
CA VAL A 134 65.52 48.73 -48.21
C VAL A 134 64.62 47.64 -48.82
N HIS A 135 64.12 46.71 -48.00
CA HIS A 135 63.26 45.59 -48.39
C HIS A 135 61.97 45.51 -47.55
N LEU A 136 60.87 45.06 -48.17
CA LEU A 136 59.57 44.90 -47.50
C LEU A 136 59.45 43.53 -46.81
N ILE A 137 58.95 43.53 -45.57
CA ILE A 137 58.53 42.33 -44.85
C ILE A 137 57.00 42.18 -44.90
N THR A 138 56.53 41.03 -45.39
CA THR A 138 55.10 40.71 -45.50
C THR A 138 54.71 39.66 -44.46
N PHE A 139 53.64 39.91 -43.70
CA PHE A 139 53.06 38.93 -42.77
C PHE A 139 51.89 38.20 -43.44
N ALA A 140 52.03 36.90 -43.65
CA ALA A 140 50.92 36.09 -44.16
C ALA A 140 49.94 35.74 -43.02
N PRO A 141 48.65 35.48 -43.33
CA PRO A 141 47.70 34.97 -42.35
C PRO A 141 48.23 33.72 -41.64
N PRO A 142 47.92 33.54 -40.35
CA PRO A 142 48.31 32.33 -39.62
C PRO A 142 47.74 31.08 -40.27
N LEU A 143 48.53 30.00 -40.29
CA LEU A 143 48.15 28.69 -40.80
C LEU A 143 47.76 27.75 -39.65
N GLY A 144 47.07 26.64 -39.95
CA GLY A 144 46.60 25.66 -38.95
C GLY A 144 45.15 25.89 -38.50
N ASN A 145 44.71 25.13 -37.49
CA ASN A 145 43.33 25.19 -36.96
C ASN A 145 43.19 26.03 -35.68
N GLY A 146 44.30 26.53 -35.14
CA GLY A 146 44.37 27.43 -33.99
C GLY A 146 44.55 28.90 -34.39
N SER A 147 44.83 29.75 -33.41
CA SER A 147 45.06 31.18 -33.63
C SER A 147 46.19 31.75 -32.78
N GLY A 148 46.73 32.89 -33.20
CA GLY A 148 47.83 33.57 -32.53
C GLY A 148 48.26 34.80 -33.32
N THR A 149 49.28 35.49 -32.83
CA THR A 149 49.83 36.72 -33.43
C THR A 149 51.33 36.63 -33.66
N ILE A 150 51.85 37.42 -34.60
CA ILE A 150 53.27 37.58 -34.89
C ILE A 150 53.66 39.03 -34.60
N THR A 151 54.74 39.24 -33.87
CA THR A 151 55.35 40.56 -33.63
C THR A 151 56.82 40.55 -34.05
N CYS A 152 57.41 41.72 -34.29
CA CYS A 152 58.84 41.90 -34.52
C CYS A 152 59.39 43.05 -33.67
N ASP A 153 60.67 42.97 -33.33
CA ASP A 153 61.40 43.94 -32.49
C ASP A 153 61.77 45.23 -33.23
N GLU A 154 62.14 45.16 -34.52
CA GLU A 154 62.63 46.30 -35.31
C GLU A 154 61.88 46.56 -36.63
N CYS A 155 60.58 46.28 -36.76
CA CYS A 155 59.85 46.65 -37.97
C CYS A 155 59.36 48.13 -37.90
N PRO A 156 59.92 49.06 -38.70
CA PRO A 156 59.43 50.44 -38.76
C PRO A 156 58.06 50.53 -39.46
N PRO A 157 57.38 51.69 -39.42
CA PRO A 157 56.09 51.89 -40.10
C PRO A 157 56.17 51.50 -41.57
N GLY A 158 55.28 50.60 -42.02
CA GLY A 158 55.27 50.09 -43.39
C GLY A 158 56.16 48.87 -43.64
N ASN A 159 56.75 48.27 -42.59
CA ASN A 159 57.53 47.01 -42.64
C ASN A 159 58.73 47.04 -43.60
N MET A 160 59.33 48.21 -43.82
CA MET A 160 60.52 48.38 -44.68
C MET A 160 61.80 48.31 -43.85
N VAL A 161 62.62 47.29 -44.07
CA VAL A 161 63.85 47.05 -43.30
C VAL A 161 65.07 47.29 -44.20
N GLU A 162 66.10 47.95 -43.67
CA GLU A 162 67.36 48.17 -44.39
C GLU A 162 68.10 46.86 -44.66
N GLU A 163 68.71 46.74 -45.84
CA GLU A 163 69.52 45.58 -46.20
C GLU A 163 70.68 45.38 -45.18
N GLY A 164 70.85 44.15 -44.70
CA GLY A 164 71.87 43.78 -43.71
C GLY A 164 71.44 43.93 -42.24
N LYS A 165 70.21 44.38 -41.95
CA LYS A 165 69.66 44.42 -40.58
C LYS A 165 69.15 43.04 -40.14
N THR A 166 69.32 42.71 -38.87
CA THR A 166 68.82 41.46 -38.27
C THR A 166 67.57 41.73 -37.46
N VAL A 167 66.49 40.99 -37.72
CA VAL A 167 65.17 41.19 -37.10
C VAL A 167 64.72 39.89 -36.41
N THR A 168 64.11 40.01 -35.23
CA THR A 168 63.54 38.87 -34.49
C THR A 168 62.01 38.91 -34.52
N PHE A 169 61.40 37.86 -35.04
CA PHE A 169 59.96 37.63 -35.04
C PHE A 169 59.55 36.73 -33.87
N THR A 170 58.44 37.05 -33.19
CA THR A 170 57.90 36.28 -32.07
C THR A 170 56.45 35.89 -32.33
N ALA A 171 56.15 34.59 -32.26
CA ALA A 171 54.80 34.04 -32.37
C ALA A 171 54.20 33.83 -30.98
N THR A 172 53.02 34.40 -30.74
CA THR A 172 52.28 34.24 -29.47
C THR A 172 50.95 33.53 -29.75
N PRO A 173 50.78 32.28 -29.30
CA PRO A 173 49.51 31.57 -29.42
C PRO A 173 48.40 32.26 -28.60
N ALA A 174 47.17 32.24 -29.12
CA ALA A 174 45.98 32.65 -28.38
C ALA A 174 45.54 31.55 -27.39
N LEU A 175 44.63 31.88 -26.46
CA LEU A 175 44.08 30.91 -25.50
C LEU A 175 43.48 29.69 -26.22
N GLY A 176 43.89 28.49 -25.83
CA GLY A 176 43.43 27.24 -26.45
C GLY A 176 44.14 26.88 -27.76
N SER A 177 45.23 27.57 -28.10
CA SER A 177 46.11 27.24 -29.22
C SER A 177 47.55 27.06 -28.76
N VAL A 178 48.31 26.26 -29.50
CA VAL A 178 49.75 26.03 -29.33
C VAL A 178 50.48 26.45 -30.59
N PHE A 179 51.71 26.95 -30.40
CA PHE A 179 52.60 27.24 -31.52
C PHE A 179 53.07 25.91 -32.13
N ALA A 180 52.84 25.73 -33.44
CA ALA A 180 53.13 24.49 -34.14
C ALA A 180 54.30 24.61 -35.14
N GLY A 181 54.79 25.83 -35.39
CA GLY A 181 55.93 26.08 -36.27
C GLY A 181 55.79 27.37 -37.07
N TRP A 182 56.81 27.66 -37.87
CA TRP A 182 56.85 28.81 -38.76
C TRP A 182 56.69 28.40 -40.24
N GLY A 183 56.25 29.32 -41.07
CA GLY A 183 56.29 29.26 -42.53
C GLY A 183 56.99 30.50 -43.12
N GLY A 184 57.14 30.52 -44.44
CA GLY A 184 57.88 31.58 -45.13
C GLY A 184 59.37 31.56 -44.77
N ALA A 185 60.00 32.73 -44.63
CA ALA A 185 61.43 32.87 -44.34
C ALA A 185 61.84 32.26 -42.97
N CYS A 186 60.88 32.07 -42.07
CA CYS A 186 61.10 31.47 -40.75
C CYS A 186 60.93 29.95 -40.72
N VAL A 187 60.64 29.27 -41.84
CA VAL A 187 60.32 27.83 -41.87
C VAL A 187 61.41 26.91 -41.27
N ALA A 188 62.67 27.34 -41.25
CA ALA A 188 63.77 26.58 -40.64
C ALA A 188 63.68 26.51 -39.10
N PHE A 189 62.88 27.36 -38.47
CA PHE A 189 62.67 27.40 -37.02
C PHE A 189 61.45 26.55 -36.67
N LEU A 190 61.64 25.25 -36.48
CA LEU A 190 60.51 24.31 -36.47
C LEU A 190 59.71 24.29 -35.16
N THR A 191 60.26 24.76 -34.02
CA THR A 191 59.60 24.59 -32.71
C THR A 191 59.76 25.74 -31.71
N LEU A 192 60.63 26.72 -32.00
CA LEU A 192 60.83 27.86 -31.10
C LEU A 192 59.88 29.01 -31.48
N PRO A 193 59.25 29.69 -30.50
CA PRO A 193 58.33 30.79 -30.78
C PRO A 193 59.04 32.06 -31.26
N ASN A 194 60.36 32.02 -31.43
CA ASN A 194 61.17 33.12 -31.93
C ASN A 194 61.96 32.68 -33.17
N CYS A 195 62.02 33.55 -34.18
CA CYS A 195 62.78 33.38 -35.42
C CYS A 195 63.59 34.64 -35.69
N THR A 196 64.90 34.52 -35.91
CA THR A 196 65.79 35.67 -36.13
C THR A 196 66.67 35.45 -37.36
N PHE A 197 66.72 36.43 -38.26
CA PHE A 197 67.62 36.39 -39.42
C PHE A 197 67.92 37.80 -39.99
N THR A 198 68.91 37.88 -40.87
CA THR A 198 69.34 39.12 -41.54
C THR A 198 68.58 39.34 -42.86
N VAL A 199 68.03 40.53 -43.06
CA VAL A 199 67.26 40.90 -44.25
C VAL A 199 68.21 41.23 -45.40
N ASP A 200 68.20 40.40 -46.43
CA ASP A 200 68.99 40.50 -47.67
C ASP A 200 68.13 40.65 -48.94
N GLY A 201 66.80 40.73 -48.75
CA GLY A 201 65.79 40.80 -49.82
C GLY A 201 64.38 40.93 -49.24
N PRO A 202 63.33 41.01 -50.10
CA PRO A 202 61.94 40.94 -49.67
C PRO A 202 61.63 39.58 -49.03
N GLN A 203 60.93 39.57 -47.88
CA GLN A 203 60.66 38.36 -47.11
C GLN A 203 59.17 38.24 -46.74
N GLU A 204 58.67 37.01 -46.71
CA GLU A 204 57.32 36.69 -46.21
C GLU A 204 57.41 35.82 -44.95
N ILE A 205 56.65 36.15 -43.92
CA ILE A 205 56.66 35.50 -42.59
C ILE A 205 55.26 34.99 -42.26
N SER A 206 55.13 33.73 -41.86
CA SER A 206 53.87 33.15 -41.37
C SER A 206 54.12 32.22 -40.19
N ALA A 207 53.11 32.06 -39.32
CA ALA A 207 53.16 31.16 -38.17
C ALA A 207 52.02 30.14 -38.26
N ILE A 208 52.30 28.92 -37.78
CA ILE A 208 51.34 27.84 -37.70
C ILE A 208 50.89 27.71 -36.24
N PHE A 209 49.59 27.83 -35.99
CA PHE A 209 49.00 27.58 -34.68
C PHE A 209 48.01 26.43 -34.80
N ASN A 210 48.12 25.45 -33.92
CA ASN A 210 47.14 24.37 -33.80
C ASN A 210 46.33 24.57 -32.52
N LYS A 211 45.08 24.11 -32.48
CA LYS A 211 44.33 24.06 -31.22
C LYS A 211 45.05 23.13 -30.23
N ASP A 212 44.98 23.49 -28.96
CA ASP A 212 45.45 22.63 -27.87
C ASP A 212 44.54 21.40 -27.73
N SER A 213 45.03 20.29 -27.20
CA SER A 213 44.26 19.05 -27.05
C SER A 213 43.82 18.83 -25.61
N VAL A 214 42.54 18.55 -25.39
CA VAL A 214 41.91 18.40 -24.08
C VAL A 214 41.31 17.00 -23.93
N SER A 215 41.67 16.29 -22.86
CA SER A 215 41.20 14.92 -22.62
C SER A 215 39.83 14.85 -21.95
N LEU A 216 38.95 14.02 -22.48
CA LEU A 216 37.70 13.60 -21.88
C LEU A 216 37.80 12.10 -21.53
N ALA A 217 37.57 11.76 -20.26
CA ALA A 217 37.47 10.38 -19.80
C ALA A 217 36.04 10.08 -19.33
N VAL A 218 35.53 8.90 -19.68
CA VAL A 218 34.23 8.39 -19.27
C VAL A 218 34.39 7.10 -18.49
N THR A 219 33.79 7.04 -17.30
CA THR A 219 33.71 5.82 -16.48
C THR A 219 32.27 5.33 -16.44
N VAL A 220 32.06 4.03 -16.62
CA VAL A 220 30.73 3.43 -16.52
C VAL A 220 30.59 2.73 -15.16
N LEU A 221 29.58 3.11 -14.39
CA LEU A 221 29.31 2.68 -13.01
C LEU A 221 27.93 2.03 -12.88
N GLY A 222 27.71 1.38 -11.73
CA GLY A 222 26.43 0.77 -11.35
C GLY A 222 26.35 -0.73 -11.64
N THR A 223 25.17 -1.30 -11.45
CA THR A 223 24.91 -2.75 -11.57
C THR A 223 24.37 -3.16 -12.95
N GLY A 224 23.84 -2.20 -13.70
CA GLY A 224 23.25 -2.43 -15.02
C GLY A 224 24.28 -2.45 -16.15
N THR A 225 23.85 -2.87 -17.35
CA THR A 225 24.66 -2.86 -18.57
C THR A 225 24.30 -1.72 -19.52
N GLY A 226 25.25 -1.24 -20.32
CA GLY A 226 25.00 -0.19 -21.30
C GLY A 226 26.26 0.23 -22.05
N THR A 227 26.07 1.06 -23.07
CA THR A 227 27.14 1.63 -23.90
C THR A 227 27.07 3.15 -23.92
N ILE A 228 28.23 3.80 -24.03
CA ILE A 228 28.40 5.24 -24.18
C ILE A 228 29.16 5.53 -25.48
N GLU A 229 28.65 6.46 -26.29
CA GLU A 229 29.32 6.98 -27.49
C GLU A 229 29.36 8.52 -27.48
N SER A 230 30.30 9.14 -28.21
CA SER A 230 30.35 10.60 -28.41
C SER A 230 30.09 11.04 -29.85
N SER A 231 29.57 12.26 -30.00
CA SER A 231 29.60 13.04 -31.24
C SER A 231 30.28 14.39 -30.98
N PRO A 232 31.37 14.74 -31.69
CA PRO A 232 32.11 13.92 -32.66
C PRO A 232 32.64 12.60 -32.08
N ALA A 233 32.87 11.61 -32.94
CA ALA A 233 33.31 10.28 -32.52
C ALA A 233 34.69 10.32 -31.85
N GLY A 234 34.84 9.61 -30.73
CA GLY A 234 36.10 9.53 -29.97
C GLY A 234 35.97 8.74 -28.67
N ILE A 235 34.83 8.85 -27.99
CA ILE A 235 34.45 8.04 -26.83
C ILE A 235 33.55 6.90 -27.32
N ALA A 236 33.90 5.66 -26.96
CA ALA A 236 33.09 4.46 -27.14
C ALA A 236 33.44 3.46 -26.03
N CYS A 237 32.62 3.34 -24.99
CA CYS A 237 32.85 2.39 -23.90
C CYS A 237 31.59 1.66 -23.43
N SER A 238 31.79 0.49 -22.85
CA SER A 238 30.80 -0.34 -22.16
C SER A 238 31.22 -0.59 -20.72
N VAL A 239 30.32 -1.17 -19.92
CA VAL A 239 30.54 -1.43 -18.48
C VAL A 239 31.85 -2.18 -18.20
N GLY A 240 32.60 -1.71 -17.20
CA GLY A 240 33.83 -2.34 -16.71
C GLY A 240 35.13 -1.80 -17.31
N LEU A 241 35.06 -1.07 -18.43
CA LEU A 241 36.21 -0.42 -19.07
C LEU A 241 35.89 1.05 -19.30
N GLY A 242 36.45 1.93 -18.47
CA GLY A 242 36.44 3.36 -18.78
C GLY A 242 37.18 3.63 -20.10
N CYS A 243 36.78 4.68 -20.82
CA CYS A 243 37.44 5.09 -22.04
C CYS A 243 37.81 6.57 -22.00
N SER A 244 38.87 6.96 -22.72
CA SER A 244 39.26 8.36 -22.83
C SER A 244 39.69 8.72 -24.25
N HIS A 245 39.48 9.98 -24.61
CA HIS A 245 39.87 10.52 -25.91
C HIS A 245 40.29 11.99 -25.75
N ALA A 246 41.18 12.47 -26.62
CA ALA A 246 41.58 13.88 -26.66
C ALA A 246 40.84 14.58 -27.80
N PHE A 247 40.20 15.70 -27.50
CA PHE A 247 39.53 16.56 -28.47
C PHE A 247 40.23 17.91 -28.56
N ASP A 248 40.12 18.60 -29.69
CA ASP A 248 40.61 19.97 -29.82
C ASP A 248 39.91 20.89 -28.80
N TYR A 249 40.64 21.84 -28.24
CA TYR A 249 40.13 22.83 -27.30
C TYR A 249 38.92 23.58 -27.87
N GLY A 250 37.87 23.70 -27.06
CA GLY A 250 36.62 24.35 -27.42
C GLY A 250 35.67 23.49 -28.27
N THR A 251 35.97 22.20 -28.47
CA THR A 251 35.05 21.28 -29.16
C THR A 251 33.80 21.02 -28.32
N ASP A 252 32.62 21.13 -28.95
CA ASP A 252 31.36 20.68 -28.36
C ASP A 252 31.23 19.17 -28.54
N VAL A 253 31.20 18.43 -27.43
CA VAL A 253 31.06 16.98 -27.38
C VAL A 253 29.72 16.61 -26.79
N THR A 254 28.95 15.78 -27.49
CA THR A 254 27.71 15.17 -27.00
C THR A 254 27.94 13.69 -26.71
N LEU A 255 27.82 13.29 -25.45
CA LEU A 255 27.79 11.90 -25.03
C LEU A 255 26.37 11.35 -25.12
N THR A 256 26.20 10.12 -25.59
CA THR A 256 24.93 9.39 -25.64
C THR A 256 25.06 8.06 -24.93
N ALA A 257 24.18 7.79 -23.98
CA ALA A 257 24.07 6.55 -23.22
C ALA A 257 22.94 5.67 -23.76
N THR A 258 23.24 4.41 -24.04
CA THR A 258 22.24 3.41 -24.45
C THR A 258 22.18 2.31 -23.39
N PRO A 259 21.10 2.21 -22.60
CA PRO A 259 20.90 1.11 -21.65
C PRO A 259 20.84 -0.24 -22.37
N GLY A 260 21.48 -1.25 -21.80
CA GLY A 260 21.31 -2.65 -22.22
C GLY A 260 19.94 -3.22 -21.84
N ALA A 261 19.64 -4.43 -22.30
CA ALA A 261 18.41 -5.13 -21.94
C ALA A 261 18.30 -5.29 -20.41
N GLY A 262 17.09 -5.07 -19.86
CA GLY A 262 16.85 -5.16 -18.43
C GLY A 262 17.54 -4.09 -17.57
N THR A 263 18.06 -3.01 -18.17
CA THR A 263 18.77 -1.93 -17.47
C THR A 263 18.12 -0.56 -17.72
N THR A 264 18.31 0.38 -16.79
CA THR A 264 17.98 1.80 -16.94
C THR A 264 19.23 2.68 -16.83
N PHE A 265 19.23 3.80 -17.54
CA PHE A 265 20.25 4.84 -17.37
C PHE A 265 19.84 5.77 -16.23
N MET A 266 20.68 5.85 -15.20
CA MET A 266 20.40 6.59 -13.97
C MET A 266 20.92 8.02 -14.00
N GLY A 267 21.75 8.37 -14.98
CA GLY A 267 22.23 9.73 -15.18
C GLY A 267 23.75 9.86 -15.29
N TRP A 268 24.16 11.09 -15.62
CA TRP A 268 25.55 11.51 -15.67
C TRP A 268 25.98 12.15 -14.35
N SER A 269 27.22 11.93 -13.93
CA SER A 269 27.83 12.63 -12.80
C SER A 269 29.29 12.98 -13.08
N GLY A 270 29.84 13.98 -12.40
CA GLY A 270 31.18 14.50 -12.66
C GLY A 270 31.29 15.98 -12.36
N ALA A 271 32.48 16.45 -12.01
CA ALA A 271 32.68 17.84 -11.61
C ALA A 271 32.53 18.80 -12.81
N GLY A 272 31.79 19.89 -12.60
CA GLY A 272 31.65 20.97 -13.57
C GLY A 272 30.85 20.61 -14.82
N LEU A 273 29.99 19.59 -14.76
CA LEU A 273 29.08 19.25 -15.86
C LEU A 273 28.03 20.35 -16.08
N PRO A 274 27.60 20.58 -17.33
CA PRO A 274 26.47 21.46 -17.63
C PRO A 274 25.19 21.01 -16.92
N LEU A 275 24.37 21.97 -16.50
CA LEU A 275 23.12 21.70 -15.77
C LEU A 275 22.19 20.74 -16.55
N VAL A 276 22.17 20.84 -17.88
CA VAL A 276 21.41 19.96 -18.79
C VAL A 276 21.80 18.47 -18.67
N CYS A 277 23.05 18.17 -18.31
CA CYS A 277 23.51 16.80 -18.07
C CYS A 277 23.10 16.26 -16.70
N THR A 278 22.68 17.15 -15.79
CA THR A 278 22.36 16.85 -14.39
C THR A 278 20.88 17.00 -14.05
N LEU A 279 20.07 17.52 -14.99
CA LEU A 279 18.62 17.69 -14.84
C LEU A 279 17.88 16.51 -15.46
N GLY A 280 17.27 15.67 -14.62
CA GLY A 280 16.62 14.43 -15.05
C GLY A 280 17.63 13.38 -15.51
N THR A 281 17.15 12.29 -16.14
CA THR A 281 17.99 11.22 -16.71
C THR A 281 18.01 11.27 -18.25
N PRO A 282 18.38 12.41 -18.89
CA PRO A 282 18.53 12.41 -20.33
C PRO A 282 19.69 11.50 -20.71
N ALA A 283 19.44 10.59 -21.64
CA ALA A 283 20.47 9.71 -22.19
C ALA A 283 21.61 10.48 -22.87
N THR A 284 21.46 11.79 -23.12
CA THR A 284 22.45 12.64 -23.78
C THR A 284 23.01 13.71 -22.84
N CYS A 285 24.31 14.01 -22.99
CA CYS A 285 25.00 15.09 -22.29
C CYS A 285 25.92 15.85 -23.24
N THR A 286 25.64 17.14 -23.49
CA THR A 286 26.45 18.00 -24.36
C THR A 286 27.26 18.99 -23.54
N MET A 287 28.56 19.11 -23.84
CA MET A 287 29.48 20.03 -23.19
C MET A 287 30.58 20.54 -24.12
N THR A 288 31.02 21.79 -23.92
CA THR A 288 32.22 22.34 -24.57
C THR A 288 33.47 21.99 -23.76
N LEU A 289 34.46 21.36 -24.40
CA LEU A 289 35.71 20.96 -23.76
C LEU A 289 36.77 22.07 -23.78
N THR A 290 36.84 22.83 -22.69
CA THR A 290 37.88 23.86 -22.47
C THR A 290 38.92 23.46 -21.41
N ALA A 291 38.72 22.33 -20.73
CA ALA A 291 39.65 21.74 -19.77
C ALA A 291 39.41 20.23 -19.68
N ALA A 292 40.38 19.47 -19.17
CA ALA A 292 40.26 18.02 -19.06
C ALA A 292 39.11 17.63 -18.12
N ARG A 293 38.33 16.61 -18.48
CA ARG A 293 37.11 16.22 -17.75
C ARG A 293 37.02 14.71 -17.54
N VAL A 294 36.42 14.35 -16.41
CA VAL A 294 36.00 12.98 -16.09
C VAL A 294 34.49 12.97 -15.89
N VAL A 295 33.81 12.09 -16.62
CA VAL A 295 32.36 11.93 -16.57
C VAL A 295 32.02 10.49 -16.21
N ASN A 296 31.07 10.30 -15.30
CA ASN A 296 30.59 9.01 -14.88
C ASN A 296 29.18 8.79 -15.44
N ALA A 297 28.96 7.69 -16.14
CA ALA A 297 27.65 7.21 -16.56
C ALA A 297 27.20 6.09 -15.62
N THR A 298 26.02 6.22 -15.00
CA THR A 298 25.53 5.19 -14.08
C THR A 298 24.36 4.42 -14.70
N PHE A 299 24.45 3.10 -14.68
CA PHE A 299 23.39 2.18 -15.12
C PHE A 299 22.92 1.29 -13.96
N ALA A 300 21.62 1.05 -13.85
CA ALA A 300 21.06 0.15 -12.83
C ALA A 300 20.22 -0.95 -13.47
N VAL A 301 20.35 -2.18 -12.99
CA VAL A 301 19.43 -3.26 -13.39
C VAL A 301 18.01 -2.83 -13.00
N LYS A 302 17.03 -3.06 -13.88
CA LYS A 302 15.62 -2.86 -13.55
C LYS A 302 15.24 -3.80 -12.42
N GLU A 303 14.49 -3.30 -11.46
CA GLU A 303 13.90 -4.11 -10.41
C GLU A 303 12.39 -4.23 -10.65
N TYR A 304 11.84 -5.42 -10.37
CA TYR A 304 10.42 -5.69 -10.48
C TYR A 304 9.87 -6.23 -9.18
N LEU A 305 8.64 -5.84 -8.87
CA LEU A 305 7.95 -6.26 -7.66
C LEU A 305 7.28 -7.61 -7.89
N VAL A 306 7.68 -8.61 -7.10
CA VAL A 306 6.96 -9.88 -6.98
C VAL A 306 6.05 -9.79 -5.76
N THR A 307 4.75 -9.97 -5.98
CA THR A 307 3.74 -10.01 -4.93
C THR A 307 3.15 -11.41 -4.86
N VAL A 308 3.46 -12.15 -3.80
CA VAL A 308 2.85 -13.45 -3.52
C VAL A 308 1.68 -13.24 -2.57
N ARG A 309 0.49 -13.68 -2.95
CA ARG A 309 -0.74 -13.63 -2.16
C ARG A 309 -1.21 -15.04 -1.86
N GLY A 310 -1.83 -15.23 -0.71
CA GLY A 310 -2.27 -16.54 -0.27
C GLY A 310 -3.47 -16.44 0.66
N GLY A 311 -3.86 -17.59 1.22
CA GLY A 311 -5.12 -17.70 1.94
C GLY A 311 -6.33 -18.00 1.05
N TYR A 312 -6.14 -18.18 -0.25
CA TYR A 312 -7.19 -18.66 -1.14
C TYR A 312 -7.47 -20.15 -0.97
N GLY A 313 -8.67 -20.58 -1.34
CA GLY A 313 -9.17 -21.93 -1.10
C GLY A 313 -9.45 -22.22 0.38
N ASN A 314 -9.75 -23.48 0.70
CA ASN A 314 -10.16 -23.91 2.04
C ASN A 314 -9.02 -24.55 2.85
N GLY A 315 -7.89 -24.89 2.22
CA GLY A 315 -6.70 -25.43 2.89
C GLY A 315 -5.69 -24.38 3.37
N ASN A 316 -4.64 -24.84 4.04
CA ASN A 316 -3.54 -24.01 4.54
C ASN A 316 -2.16 -24.62 4.24
N GLY A 317 -1.16 -23.75 4.09
CA GLY A 317 0.21 -24.19 3.94
C GLY A 317 1.21 -23.05 3.83
N THR A 318 2.47 -23.43 3.89
CA THR A 318 3.63 -22.55 3.88
C THR A 318 4.27 -22.52 2.51
N ILE A 319 4.67 -21.32 2.08
CA ILE A 319 5.42 -21.12 0.83
C ILE A 319 6.87 -20.78 1.16
N SER A 320 7.78 -21.42 0.45
CA SER A 320 9.22 -21.16 0.49
C SER A 320 9.80 -20.82 -0.87
N SER A 321 10.81 -19.95 -0.90
CA SER A 321 11.62 -19.71 -2.10
C SER A 321 12.98 -20.38 -2.03
N ASN A 322 13.57 -20.66 -3.21
CA ASN A 322 14.95 -21.16 -3.34
C ASN A 322 16.00 -20.21 -2.73
N GLU A 323 15.71 -18.92 -2.62
CA GLU A 323 16.61 -17.96 -1.97
C GLU A 323 16.58 -18.03 -0.42
N GLY A 324 15.65 -18.79 0.17
CA GLY A 324 15.58 -19.03 1.62
C GLY A 324 14.95 -17.91 2.45
N TRP A 325 14.41 -16.86 1.81
CA TRP A 325 13.89 -15.66 2.48
C TRP A 325 12.37 -15.54 2.49
N LEU A 326 11.67 -16.18 1.55
CA LEU A 326 10.21 -16.22 1.62
C LEU A 326 9.86 -17.35 2.57
N LEU A 327 9.51 -17.05 3.81
CA LEU A 327 8.77 -17.96 4.66
C LEU A 327 7.46 -17.25 5.01
N TRP A 328 6.33 -17.94 4.88
CA TRP A 328 5.01 -17.33 5.05
C TRP A 328 4.82 -16.68 6.43
N ASP A 329 5.49 -17.22 7.46
CA ASP A 329 5.55 -16.71 8.83
C ASP A 329 6.36 -15.41 8.98
N ALA A 330 7.24 -15.09 8.03
CA ALA A 330 7.99 -13.84 7.97
C ALA A 330 7.23 -12.70 7.26
N CYS A 331 6.04 -12.98 6.71
CA CYS A 331 5.22 -11.99 6.02
C CYS A 331 4.17 -11.37 6.95
N THR A 332 3.98 -10.06 6.85
CA THR A 332 2.95 -9.34 7.61
C THR A 332 1.57 -9.48 6.95
N SER A 333 0.94 -10.66 7.04
CA SER A 333 -0.46 -10.93 6.62
C SER A 333 -0.76 -10.79 5.11
N PRO A 334 -1.68 -11.59 4.54
CA PRO A 334 -1.45 -12.73 3.63
C PRO A 334 -0.74 -12.40 2.29
N ILE A 335 0.10 -11.37 2.27
CA ILE A 335 0.80 -10.83 1.12
C ILE A 335 2.28 -10.73 1.47
N CYS A 336 3.11 -11.36 0.65
CA CYS A 336 4.57 -11.22 0.69
C CYS A 336 5.00 -10.41 -0.54
N GLN A 337 5.76 -9.33 -0.34
CA GLN A 337 6.26 -8.48 -1.43
C GLN A 337 7.77 -8.34 -1.36
N ARG A 338 8.42 -8.47 -2.52
CA ARG A 338 9.87 -8.24 -2.63
C ARG A 338 10.22 -7.81 -4.05
N THR A 339 11.21 -6.94 -4.16
CA THR A 339 11.79 -6.55 -5.46
C THR A 339 12.91 -7.50 -5.85
N TYR A 340 12.94 -7.88 -7.12
CA TYR A 340 13.98 -8.73 -7.70
C TYR A 340 14.58 -8.05 -8.93
N PRO A 341 15.90 -8.20 -9.16
CA PRO A 341 16.53 -7.75 -10.41
C PRO A 341 15.92 -8.45 -11.63
N HIS A 342 15.83 -7.74 -12.76
CA HIS A 342 15.42 -8.29 -14.05
C HIS A 342 16.21 -9.57 -14.40
N GLY A 343 15.50 -10.63 -14.78
CA GLY A 343 16.06 -11.92 -15.21
C GLY A 343 16.41 -12.85 -14.04
N THR A 344 16.03 -12.52 -12.81
CA THR A 344 16.17 -13.44 -11.67
C THR A 344 15.29 -14.67 -11.87
N ASP A 345 15.86 -15.86 -11.68
CA ASP A 345 15.11 -17.13 -11.63
C ASP A 345 14.68 -17.41 -10.18
N LEU A 346 13.36 -17.40 -9.96
CA LEU A 346 12.74 -17.58 -8.66
C LEU A 346 11.90 -18.86 -8.66
N ASP A 347 12.25 -19.80 -7.78
CA ASP A 347 11.46 -21.01 -7.56
C ASP A 347 10.65 -20.85 -6.28
N LEU A 348 9.34 -21.02 -6.37
CA LEU A 348 8.43 -21.08 -5.24
C LEU A 348 7.96 -22.53 -5.02
N THR A 349 8.09 -22.97 -3.78
CA THR A 349 7.73 -24.31 -3.31
C THR A 349 6.68 -24.18 -2.23
N SER A 350 5.79 -25.16 -2.14
CA SER A 350 4.73 -25.20 -1.14
C SER A 350 4.87 -26.42 -0.24
N ARG A 351 4.42 -26.27 1.01
CA ARG A 351 4.29 -27.35 1.97
C ARG A 351 2.96 -27.21 2.71
N PRO A 352 2.09 -28.22 2.71
CA PRO A 352 0.89 -28.21 3.55
C PRO A 352 1.25 -28.11 5.03
N ASP A 353 0.49 -27.30 5.78
CA ASP A 353 0.71 -27.12 7.22
C ASP A 353 0.08 -28.26 8.05
N ASP A 354 -0.87 -28.98 7.45
CA ASP A 354 -1.58 -30.12 8.02
C ASP A 354 -1.80 -31.22 6.96
N PRO A 355 -2.14 -32.46 7.38
CA PRO A 355 -2.32 -33.59 6.46
C PRO A 355 -3.56 -33.52 5.56
N GLN A 356 -4.55 -32.69 5.89
CA GLN A 356 -5.79 -32.55 5.13
C GLN A 356 -5.66 -31.51 4.03
N SER A 357 -4.73 -30.57 4.17
CA SER A 357 -4.42 -29.57 3.15
C SER A 357 -3.51 -30.10 2.05
N SER A 358 -3.70 -29.60 0.84
CA SER A 358 -2.85 -29.85 -0.32
C SER A 358 -2.81 -28.62 -1.24
N LEU A 359 -1.73 -28.47 -2.01
CA LEU A 359 -1.64 -27.39 -2.99
C LEU A 359 -2.61 -27.70 -4.15
N ALA A 360 -3.58 -26.83 -4.37
CA ALA A 360 -4.51 -26.94 -5.48
C ALA A 360 -3.83 -26.51 -6.79
N HIS A 361 -3.37 -25.25 -6.83
CA HIS A 361 -2.64 -24.68 -7.97
C HIS A 361 -2.01 -23.32 -7.62
N TRP A 362 -1.17 -22.84 -8.53
CA TRP A 362 -0.67 -21.46 -8.55
C TRP A 362 -1.34 -20.67 -9.67
N THR A 363 -1.63 -19.39 -9.43
CA THR A 363 -1.89 -18.44 -10.51
C THR A 363 -0.78 -17.41 -10.59
N VAL A 364 -0.40 -17.02 -11.80
CA VAL A 364 0.58 -15.96 -12.07
C VAL A 364 -0.04 -14.95 -13.02
N ASN A 365 -0.18 -13.71 -12.56
CA ASN A 365 -0.87 -12.63 -13.27
C ASN A 365 -2.26 -13.07 -13.79
N GLY A 366 -2.97 -13.90 -12.99
CA GLY A 366 -4.29 -14.45 -13.31
C GLY A 366 -4.30 -15.70 -14.18
N THR A 367 -3.14 -16.20 -14.62
CA THR A 367 -3.02 -17.46 -15.38
C THR A 367 -2.75 -18.62 -14.45
N ASP A 368 -3.57 -19.67 -14.50
CA ASP A 368 -3.37 -20.91 -13.75
C ASP A 368 -2.22 -21.74 -14.34
N LEU A 369 -1.28 -22.15 -13.50
CA LEU A 369 -0.09 -22.95 -13.86
C LEU A 369 -0.09 -24.33 -13.19
N GLY A 370 -1.16 -24.70 -12.49
CA GLY A 370 -1.31 -26.00 -11.83
C GLY A 370 -0.52 -26.16 -10.54
N ALA A 371 -0.47 -27.38 -10.02
CA ALA A 371 0.23 -27.73 -8.79
C ALA A 371 1.70 -28.10 -9.02
N GLY A 372 2.53 -27.94 -7.99
CA GLY A 372 3.95 -28.34 -7.98
C GLY A 372 4.89 -27.19 -7.60
N VAL A 373 6.15 -27.28 -8.02
CA VAL A 373 7.11 -26.18 -7.89
C VAL A 373 6.82 -25.16 -8.98
N LEU A 374 6.68 -23.89 -8.59
CA LEU A 374 6.48 -22.78 -9.52
C LEU A 374 7.83 -22.17 -9.87
N HIS A 375 8.18 -22.19 -11.15
CA HIS A 375 9.40 -21.61 -11.69
C HIS A 375 9.09 -20.29 -12.39
N LEU A 376 9.73 -19.19 -11.98
CA LEU A 376 9.51 -17.85 -12.53
C LEU A 376 10.82 -17.25 -13.03
N ASN A 377 10.78 -16.58 -14.19
CA ASN A 377 11.83 -15.68 -14.64
C ASN A 377 11.30 -14.24 -14.58
N ILE A 378 11.89 -13.41 -13.72
CA ILE A 378 11.31 -12.11 -13.39
C ILE A 378 11.71 -11.04 -14.42
N THR A 379 10.82 -10.74 -15.37
CA THR A 379 11.02 -9.69 -16.39
C THR A 379 10.06 -8.51 -16.26
N GLU A 380 9.06 -8.63 -15.39
CA GLU A 380 8.03 -7.63 -15.12
C GLU A 380 7.46 -7.82 -13.70
N ASP A 381 6.66 -6.86 -13.24
CA ASP A 381 5.93 -6.99 -11.97
C ASP A 381 5.03 -8.23 -12.05
N THR A 382 5.15 -9.11 -11.05
CA THR A 382 4.53 -10.43 -11.08
C THR A 382 3.68 -10.62 -9.83
N VAL A 383 2.40 -10.93 -10.01
CA VAL A 383 1.48 -11.31 -8.93
C VAL A 383 1.30 -12.82 -8.97
N VAL A 384 1.65 -13.49 -7.88
CA VAL A 384 1.45 -14.92 -7.68
C VAL A 384 0.34 -15.11 -6.65
N GLU A 385 -0.65 -15.94 -6.93
CA GLU A 385 -1.65 -16.35 -5.94
C GLU A 385 -1.55 -17.86 -5.71
N VAL A 386 -1.53 -18.28 -4.45
CA VAL A 386 -1.53 -19.70 -4.07
C VAL A 386 -2.91 -20.13 -3.59
N TRP A 387 -3.40 -21.24 -4.17
CA TRP A 387 -4.68 -21.85 -3.83
C TRP A 387 -4.47 -23.21 -3.16
N TRP A 388 -5.22 -23.45 -2.09
CA TRP A 388 -5.14 -24.68 -1.28
C TRP A 388 -6.48 -25.39 -1.21
N ASP A 389 -6.46 -26.70 -1.35
CA ASP A 389 -7.62 -27.58 -1.13
C ASP A 389 -7.44 -28.36 0.17
N ALA A 390 -8.53 -28.56 0.91
CA ALA A 390 -8.57 -29.38 2.12
C ALA A 390 -9.93 -30.03 2.37
N ASP A 391 -9.91 -31.21 2.98
CA ASP A 391 -11.10 -31.94 3.42
C ASP A 391 -11.30 -31.78 4.95
N TYR A 392 -11.88 -30.65 5.37
CA TYR A 392 -12.25 -30.42 6.77
C TYR A 392 -13.71 -30.84 7.06
N TRP A 393 -13.96 -31.36 8.27
CA TRP A 393 -15.28 -31.78 8.73
C TRP A 393 -15.62 -31.19 10.10
N LEU A 394 -16.91 -31.18 10.45
CA LEU A 394 -17.44 -30.81 11.75
C LEU A 394 -17.80 -32.08 12.52
N THR A 395 -17.23 -32.29 13.71
CA THR A 395 -17.70 -33.32 14.65
C THR A 395 -18.70 -32.68 15.60
N VAL A 396 -19.92 -33.21 15.64
CA VAL A 396 -20.93 -32.84 16.63
C VAL A 396 -21.09 -33.99 17.61
N THR A 397 -20.88 -33.71 18.89
CA THR A 397 -21.01 -34.67 20.00
C THR A 397 -22.21 -34.30 20.87
N ARG A 398 -22.95 -35.31 21.35
CA ARG A 398 -24.06 -35.10 22.29
C ARG A 398 -23.61 -35.37 23.73
N GLY A 399 -23.55 -34.33 24.53
CA GLY A 399 -23.22 -34.40 25.96
C GLY A 399 -24.44 -34.41 26.89
N GLY A 400 -24.19 -34.73 28.16
CA GLY A 400 -25.18 -34.61 29.24
C GLY A 400 -26.13 -35.80 29.42
N THR A 401 -27.07 -35.66 30.36
CA THR A 401 -28.02 -36.71 30.76
C THR A 401 -29.33 -36.69 29.96
N GLY A 402 -29.63 -35.59 29.28
CA GLY A 402 -30.82 -35.41 28.45
C GLY A 402 -30.63 -35.87 27.01
N SER A 403 -31.64 -35.59 26.19
CA SER A 403 -31.64 -35.87 24.76
C SER A 403 -32.16 -34.68 23.94
N GLY A 404 -31.81 -34.68 22.66
CA GLY A 404 -32.18 -33.65 21.70
C GLY A 404 -31.49 -33.90 20.37
N THR A 405 -31.77 -33.04 19.40
CA THR A 405 -31.16 -33.07 18.06
C THR A 405 -30.34 -31.82 17.82
N VAL A 406 -29.31 -31.94 17.01
CA VAL A 406 -28.54 -30.81 16.48
C VAL A 406 -28.69 -30.81 14.96
N THR A 407 -28.99 -29.64 14.40
CA THR A 407 -29.02 -29.40 12.96
C THR A 407 -28.15 -28.20 12.60
N ASP A 408 -27.65 -28.13 11.37
CA ASP A 408 -26.96 -26.94 10.85
C ASP A 408 -27.74 -26.23 9.73
N SER A 409 -27.31 -25.02 9.37
CA SER A 409 -27.92 -24.18 8.33
C SER A 409 -27.74 -24.73 6.92
N VAL A 410 -26.70 -25.53 6.68
CA VAL A 410 -26.36 -26.11 5.36
C VAL A 410 -26.87 -27.55 5.18
N GLY A 411 -27.43 -28.17 6.21
CA GLY A 411 -28.02 -29.52 6.17
C GLY A 411 -27.02 -30.66 6.21
N ALA A 412 -25.73 -30.39 6.45
CA ALA A 412 -24.69 -31.40 6.61
C ALA A 412 -24.73 -32.09 7.98
N VAL A 413 -25.35 -31.45 8.97
CA VAL A 413 -25.59 -32.01 10.31
C VAL A 413 -27.10 -32.11 10.54
N ASN A 414 -27.57 -33.32 10.86
CA ASN A 414 -28.90 -33.56 11.40
C ASN A 414 -28.87 -34.86 12.21
N CYS A 415 -28.56 -34.76 13.50
CA CYS A 415 -28.34 -35.96 14.31
C CYS A 415 -28.81 -35.78 15.76
N GLY A 416 -29.33 -36.88 16.34
CA GLY A 416 -29.68 -37.00 17.77
C GLY A 416 -28.62 -37.75 18.61
N SER A 417 -27.52 -38.12 17.97
CA SER A 417 -26.32 -38.76 18.53
C SER A 417 -25.08 -38.12 17.91
N ASP A 418 -23.88 -38.58 18.29
CA ASP A 418 -22.64 -38.09 17.68
C ASP A 418 -22.66 -38.27 16.16
N CYS A 419 -22.24 -37.24 15.43
CA CYS A 419 -22.22 -37.27 13.97
C CYS A 419 -21.16 -36.34 13.37
N LEU A 420 -20.90 -36.52 12.08
CA LEU A 420 -19.96 -35.72 11.30
C LEU A 420 -20.72 -34.95 10.22
N GLY A 421 -20.41 -33.67 10.04
CA GLY A 421 -20.81 -32.86 8.87
C GLY A 421 -19.61 -32.60 7.97
N THR A 422 -19.82 -32.58 6.66
CA THR A 422 -18.79 -32.32 5.64
C THR A 422 -19.30 -31.35 4.58
N GLY A 423 -18.40 -30.76 3.79
CA GLY A 423 -18.79 -29.92 2.65
C GLY A 423 -19.03 -28.45 3.02
N TYR A 424 -18.26 -27.95 3.99
CA TYR A 424 -18.25 -26.54 4.37
C TYR A 424 -17.12 -25.81 3.65
N ASP A 425 -17.41 -24.65 3.06
CA ASP A 425 -16.39 -23.81 2.45
C ASP A 425 -15.83 -22.81 3.47
N ALA A 426 -14.54 -22.53 3.39
CA ALA A 426 -13.89 -21.60 4.31
C ALA A 426 -14.49 -20.19 4.15
N GLY A 427 -14.94 -19.59 5.26
CA GLY A 427 -15.65 -18.30 5.26
C GLY A 427 -17.18 -18.41 5.30
N ASP A 428 -17.74 -19.61 5.12
CA ASP A 428 -19.18 -19.83 5.30
C ASP A 428 -19.62 -19.55 6.74
N VAL A 429 -20.85 -19.06 6.90
CA VAL A 429 -21.48 -18.89 8.21
C VAL A 429 -22.28 -20.15 8.54
N VAL A 430 -21.84 -20.90 9.55
CA VAL A 430 -22.50 -22.12 10.03
C VAL A 430 -23.33 -21.80 11.26
N THR A 431 -24.63 -22.09 11.20
CA THR A 431 -25.57 -21.89 12.30
C THR A 431 -26.02 -23.23 12.84
N LEU A 432 -25.56 -23.61 14.04
CA LEU A 432 -25.96 -24.83 14.74
C LEU A 432 -27.17 -24.57 15.63
N THR A 433 -28.23 -25.35 15.43
CA THR A 433 -29.46 -25.30 16.23
C THR A 433 -29.58 -26.57 17.04
N ALA A 434 -29.57 -26.44 18.37
CA ALA A 434 -29.92 -27.52 19.28
C ALA A 434 -31.41 -27.44 19.63
N THR A 435 -32.11 -28.56 19.49
CA THR A 435 -33.53 -28.72 19.84
C THR A 435 -33.67 -29.82 20.89
N PRO A 436 -33.98 -29.48 22.15
CA PRO A 436 -34.22 -30.49 23.18
C PRO A 436 -35.40 -31.41 22.85
N ALA A 437 -35.27 -32.69 23.16
CA ALA A 437 -36.40 -33.60 23.13
C ALA A 437 -37.33 -33.35 24.33
N PRO A 438 -38.61 -33.80 24.28
CA PRO A 438 -39.50 -33.73 25.43
C PRO A 438 -38.87 -34.31 26.71
N GLY A 439 -39.03 -33.62 27.83
CA GLY A 439 -38.41 -33.99 29.10
C GLY A 439 -36.91 -33.66 29.22
N SER A 440 -36.34 -32.90 28.30
CA SER A 440 -34.96 -32.39 28.36
C SER A 440 -34.90 -30.89 28.08
N ILE A 441 -33.82 -30.26 28.53
CA ILE A 441 -33.47 -28.87 28.18
C ILE A 441 -32.09 -28.81 27.53
N PHE A 442 -31.84 -27.76 26.77
CA PHE A 442 -30.52 -27.45 26.26
C PHE A 442 -29.70 -26.75 27.35
N ALA A 443 -28.58 -27.35 27.77
CA ALA A 443 -27.72 -26.82 28.82
C ALA A 443 -26.60 -25.94 28.26
N GLY A 444 -26.18 -26.17 27.01
CA GLY A 444 -25.25 -25.29 26.31
C GLY A 444 -24.29 -25.99 25.36
N TRP A 445 -23.55 -25.15 24.64
CA TRP A 445 -22.47 -25.52 23.72
C TRP A 445 -21.11 -25.49 24.42
N SER A 446 -20.25 -26.40 23.99
CA SER A 446 -18.80 -26.29 24.17
C SER A 446 -18.11 -26.74 22.89
N SER A 447 -16.93 -26.23 22.58
CA SER A 447 -16.25 -26.58 21.34
C SER A 447 -14.73 -26.45 21.44
N ALA A 448 -14.03 -27.22 20.61
CA ALA A 448 -12.59 -27.18 20.43
C ALA A 448 -12.26 -27.16 18.93
N PRO A 449 -11.59 -26.10 18.44
CA PRO A 449 -11.39 -24.79 19.08
C PRO A 449 -12.71 -24.04 19.31
N VAL A 450 -12.67 -23.03 20.19
CA VAL A 450 -13.86 -22.32 20.67
C VAL A 450 -14.55 -21.56 19.53
N VAL A 451 -15.69 -22.11 19.07
CA VAL A 451 -16.58 -21.51 18.05
C VAL A 451 -18.01 -21.38 18.56
N CYS A 452 -18.44 -22.31 19.42
CA CYS A 452 -19.72 -22.30 20.10
C CYS A 452 -19.54 -22.49 21.61
N THR A 453 -20.09 -21.57 22.40
CA THR A 453 -20.09 -21.62 23.87
C THR A 453 -21.37 -21.05 24.46
N GLY A 454 -21.76 -21.58 25.62
CA GLY A 454 -22.86 -21.02 26.42
C GLY A 454 -24.22 -21.63 26.09
N ALA A 455 -25.26 -21.16 26.77
CA ALA A 455 -26.57 -21.78 26.80
C ALA A 455 -27.55 -21.29 25.70
N VAL A 456 -27.09 -20.50 24.73
CA VAL A 456 -27.94 -19.92 23.68
C VAL A 456 -27.93 -20.82 22.45
N SER A 457 -29.12 -21.10 21.90
CA SER A 457 -29.32 -21.80 20.63
C SER A 457 -30.23 -20.94 19.74
N PRO A 458 -29.87 -20.68 18.47
CA PRO A 458 -28.74 -21.25 17.75
C PRO A 458 -27.37 -20.63 18.12
N CYS A 459 -26.29 -21.36 17.84
CA CYS A 459 -24.91 -20.85 17.81
C CYS A 459 -24.49 -20.58 16.36
N GLU A 460 -23.86 -19.44 16.09
CA GLU A 460 -23.36 -19.08 14.77
C GLU A 460 -21.86 -18.84 14.79
N PHE A 461 -21.13 -19.40 13.82
CA PHE A 461 -19.69 -19.17 13.67
C PHE A 461 -19.27 -19.24 12.20
N VAL A 462 -18.14 -18.60 11.88
CA VAL A 462 -17.54 -18.65 10.55
C VAL A 462 -16.68 -19.91 10.43
N TRP A 463 -16.92 -20.70 9.39
CA TRP A 463 -16.17 -21.91 9.11
C TRP A 463 -14.70 -21.60 8.82
N GLY A 464 -13.82 -22.23 9.59
CA GLY A 464 -12.38 -22.03 9.51
C GLY A 464 -11.69 -23.11 8.68
N LYS A 465 -10.40 -22.91 8.44
CA LYS A 465 -9.53 -23.86 7.73
C LYS A 465 -8.96 -24.93 8.66
N ARG A 466 -9.81 -25.62 9.42
CA ARG A 466 -9.41 -26.70 10.34
C ARG A 466 -10.62 -27.53 10.78
N HIS A 467 -10.35 -28.71 11.37
CA HIS A 467 -11.37 -29.53 12.01
C HIS A 467 -12.03 -28.81 13.20
N GLN A 468 -13.36 -28.89 13.30
CA GLN A 468 -14.11 -28.36 14.43
C GLN A 468 -14.81 -29.46 15.21
N GLU A 469 -14.67 -29.44 16.53
CA GLU A 469 -15.41 -30.30 17.44
C GLU A 469 -16.37 -29.45 18.26
N VAL A 470 -17.67 -29.75 18.20
CA VAL A 470 -18.72 -29.05 18.95
C VAL A 470 -19.52 -30.07 19.75
N THR A 471 -19.68 -29.83 21.04
CA THR A 471 -20.53 -30.62 21.92
C THR A 471 -21.79 -29.83 22.29
N ALA A 472 -22.95 -30.39 22.00
CA ALA A 472 -24.26 -29.94 22.49
C ALA A 472 -24.62 -30.70 23.77
N THR A 473 -24.77 -30.00 24.89
CA THR A 473 -25.13 -30.63 26.16
C THR A 473 -26.63 -30.49 26.41
N PHE A 474 -27.30 -31.62 26.66
CA PHE A 474 -28.70 -31.66 27.08
C PHE A 474 -28.81 -32.19 28.52
N THR A 475 -29.71 -31.61 29.31
CA THR A 475 -29.98 -32.05 30.68
C THR A 475 -31.40 -32.58 30.78
N ALA A 476 -31.56 -33.79 31.32
CA ALA A 476 -32.88 -34.37 31.56
C ALA A 476 -33.61 -33.60 32.68
N LEU A 477 -34.90 -33.35 32.50
CA LEU A 477 -35.77 -32.81 33.56
C LEU A 477 -36.12 -33.91 34.57
N PRO A 478 -36.26 -33.56 35.86
CA PRO A 478 -36.71 -34.51 36.88
C PRO A 478 -38.14 -35.01 36.61
N THR A 479 -38.44 -36.25 36.99
CA THR A 479 -39.77 -36.84 36.83
C THR A 479 -40.79 -36.21 37.79
N LEU A 480 -41.91 -35.73 37.25
CA LEU A 480 -43.05 -35.19 38.00
C LEU A 480 -43.97 -36.33 38.45
N SER A 481 -44.39 -36.35 39.71
CA SER A 481 -45.29 -37.39 40.24
C SER A 481 -46.18 -36.89 41.37
N ILE A 482 -47.35 -37.50 41.53
CA ILE A 482 -48.17 -37.38 42.73
C ILE A 482 -47.62 -38.33 43.80
N THR A 483 -47.33 -37.80 44.98
CA THR A 483 -46.59 -38.52 46.04
C THR A 483 -47.44 -39.08 47.17
N LYS A 484 -48.71 -38.72 47.26
CA LYS A 484 -49.55 -39.06 48.42
C LYS A 484 -51.00 -39.35 48.04
N THR A 485 -51.54 -40.43 48.60
CA THR A 485 -52.98 -40.69 48.68
C THR A 485 -53.56 -39.97 49.90
N VAL A 486 -54.79 -39.49 49.78
CA VAL A 486 -55.47 -38.71 50.82
C VAL A 486 -56.57 -39.56 51.44
N SER A 487 -56.75 -39.48 52.75
CA SER A 487 -57.88 -40.12 53.43
C SER A 487 -58.30 -39.23 54.60
N LEU A 488 -59.60 -38.94 54.67
CA LEU A 488 -60.21 -38.05 55.67
C LEU A 488 -61.66 -38.48 55.91
N THR A 489 -62.18 -38.24 57.11
CA THR A 489 -63.64 -38.35 57.34
C THR A 489 -64.35 -37.12 56.79
N GLU A 490 -65.60 -37.23 56.38
CA GLU A 490 -66.38 -36.10 55.82
C GLU A 490 -66.88 -35.13 56.91
N GLY A 491 -67.35 -35.67 58.04
CA GLY A 491 -67.94 -34.94 59.17
C GLY A 491 -69.35 -34.42 58.88
N ASP A 492 -70.08 -34.12 59.95
CA ASP A 492 -71.53 -33.88 59.89
C ASP A 492 -71.99 -32.65 59.08
N THR A 493 -71.10 -31.64 58.91
CA THR A 493 -71.43 -30.37 58.24
C THR A 493 -70.20 -29.68 57.62
N GLY A 494 -70.44 -28.87 56.59
CA GLY A 494 -69.44 -27.95 56.05
C GLY A 494 -68.52 -28.62 55.04
N THR A 495 -67.23 -28.25 55.05
CA THR A 495 -66.23 -28.86 54.17
C THR A 495 -64.92 -29.14 54.90
N LYS A 496 -64.26 -30.23 54.51
CA LYS A 496 -62.86 -30.54 54.89
C LYS A 496 -61.98 -30.53 53.64
N THR A 497 -60.69 -30.26 53.82
CA THR A 497 -59.77 -30.13 52.68
C THR A 497 -58.93 -31.40 52.47
N ALA A 498 -59.12 -32.04 51.33
CA ALA A 498 -58.21 -33.05 50.79
C ALA A 498 -57.01 -32.35 50.12
N LEU A 499 -55.82 -32.46 50.74
CA LEU A 499 -54.58 -31.86 50.24
C LEU A 499 -53.76 -32.90 49.49
N PHE A 500 -53.54 -32.64 48.21
CA PHE A 500 -52.63 -33.44 47.41
C PHE A 500 -51.39 -32.63 47.02
N VAL A 501 -50.30 -33.35 46.75
CA VAL A 501 -49.00 -32.77 46.41
C VAL A 501 -48.45 -33.44 45.15
N VAL A 502 -48.16 -32.62 44.13
CA VAL A 502 -47.32 -33.02 43.00
C VAL A 502 -45.90 -32.57 43.28
N SER A 503 -44.91 -33.41 43.00
CA SER A 503 -43.51 -33.05 43.25
C SER A 503 -42.54 -33.67 42.24
N ILE A 504 -41.39 -33.02 42.14
CA ILE A 504 -40.17 -33.52 41.51
C ILE A 504 -39.11 -33.81 42.59
N PRO A 505 -38.23 -34.81 42.40
CA PRO A 505 -37.27 -35.24 43.42
C PRO A 505 -36.13 -34.24 43.69
N THR A 506 -35.80 -33.41 42.70
CA THR A 506 -34.77 -32.38 42.78
C THR A 506 -35.26 -31.12 42.06
N PRO A 507 -34.84 -29.91 42.48
CA PRO A 507 -35.22 -28.69 41.77
C PRO A 507 -34.82 -28.75 40.30
N ALA A 508 -35.76 -28.41 39.41
CA ALA A 508 -35.49 -28.23 38.00
C ALA A 508 -34.83 -26.86 37.76
N SER A 509 -34.05 -26.75 36.68
CA SER A 509 -33.41 -25.50 36.25
C SER A 509 -34.30 -24.63 35.35
N VAL A 510 -35.53 -25.09 35.10
CA VAL A 510 -36.61 -24.36 34.42
C VAL A 510 -37.92 -24.64 35.15
N ASP A 511 -38.93 -23.83 34.87
CA ASP A 511 -40.29 -24.05 35.38
C ASP A 511 -40.84 -25.40 34.85
N ILE A 512 -41.44 -26.19 35.75
CA ILE A 512 -42.19 -27.38 35.35
C ILE A 512 -43.65 -27.00 35.20
N THR A 513 -44.18 -27.17 34.00
CA THR A 513 -45.60 -26.92 33.69
C THR A 513 -46.35 -28.24 33.63
N PHE A 514 -47.62 -28.26 34.06
CA PHE A 514 -48.50 -29.43 33.97
C PHE A 514 -49.97 -29.04 34.14
N ASP A 515 -50.86 -29.95 33.79
CA ASP A 515 -52.31 -29.81 33.99
C ASP A 515 -52.79 -30.81 35.06
N TYR A 516 -53.96 -30.56 35.63
CA TYR A 516 -54.65 -31.51 36.51
C TYR A 516 -56.15 -31.57 36.23
N ALA A 517 -56.76 -32.71 36.58
CA ALA A 517 -58.20 -32.87 36.64
C ALA A 517 -58.59 -33.88 37.73
N THR A 518 -59.66 -33.61 38.47
CA THR A 518 -60.32 -34.62 39.29
C THR A 518 -61.26 -35.49 38.45
N ALA A 519 -61.52 -36.69 38.92
CA ALA A 519 -62.53 -37.58 38.36
C ALA A 519 -63.20 -38.38 39.46
N ASP A 520 -64.52 -38.57 39.30
CA ASP A 520 -65.35 -39.37 40.19
C ASP A 520 -64.83 -40.81 40.29
N GLY A 521 -64.94 -41.37 41.48
CA GLY A 521 -64.76 -42.80 41.73
C GLY A 521 -66.09 -43.38 42.17
N THR A 522 -66.20 -43.67 43.47
CA THR A 522 -67.49 -43.91 44.12
C THR A 522 -68.10 -42.62 44.68
N ALA A 523 -67.25 -41.63 45.02
CA ALA A 523 -67.66 -40.28 45.33
C ALA A 523 -67.92 -39.49 44.04
N THR A 524 -68.92 -38.62 44.08
CA THR A 524 -69.46 -37.82 42.98
C THR A 524 -69.20 -36.33 43.21
N ASP A 525 -68.71 -35.65 42.16
CA ASP A 525 -68.52 -34.20 42.17
C ASP A 525 -69.83 -33.45 42.39
N GLY A 526 -69.82 -32.51 43.34
CA GLY A 526 -70.94 -31.66 43.72
C GLY A 526 -71.82 -32.21 44.84
N SER A 527 -71.75 -33.51 45.15
CA SER A 527 -72.35 -34.08 46.38
C SER A 527 -71.31 -34.30 47.46
N ASP A 528 -70.23 -35.02 47.13
CA ASP A 528 -69.32 -35.57 48.16
C ASP A 528 -67.99 -34.79 48.18
N TYR A 529 -67.62 -34.20 47.03
CA TYR A 529 -66.47 -33.32 46.92
C TYR A 529 -66.68 -32.24 45.84
N ASN A 530 -65.86 -31.19 45.87
CA ASN A 530 -65.85 -30.11 44.89
C ASN A 530 -64.71 -30.35 43.89
N GLY A 531 -65.01 -31.01 42.78
CA GLY A 531 -64.09 -31.34 41.71
C GLY A 531 -63.61 -30.11 40.92
N GLY A 532 -62.58 -30.31 40.12
CA GLY A 532 -61.99 -29.25 39.33
C GLY A 532 -60.88 -29.71 38.38
N SER A 533 -60.49 -28.80 37.51
CA SER A 533 -59.35 -28.95 36.63
C SER A 533 -58.56 -27.64 36.54
N GLY A 534 -57.29 -27.74 36.16
CA GLY A 534 -56.44 -26.58 35.92
C GLY A 534 -55.43 -26.89 34.84
N THR A 535 -55.11 -25.87 34.05
CA THR A 535 -54.14 -25.96 32.95
C THR A 535 -52.98 -25.02 33.18
N GLY A 536 -51.78 -25.42 32.75
CA GLY A 536 -50.57 -24.60 32.84
C GLY A 536 -50.15 -24.28 34.28
N LEU A 537 -50.39 -25.18 35.23
CA LEU A 537 -49.85 -25.05 36.58
C LEU A 537 -48.33 -25.10 36.55
N VAL A 538 -47.68 -24.38 37.47
CA VAL A 538 -46.22 -24.19 37.47
C VAL A 538 -45.63 -24.61 38.82
N ILE A 539 -44.62 -25.50 38.81
CA ILE A 539 -43.61 -25.59 39.86
C ILE A 539 -42.46 -24.67 39.44
N PRO A 540 -42.27 -23.51 40.09
CA PRO A 540 -41.24 -22.56 39.71
C PRO A 540 -39.84 -23.16 39.83
N VAL A 541 -38.93 -22.71 38.98
CA VAL A 541 -37.49 -23.00 39.06
C VAL A 541 -36.97 -22.87 40.50
N GLY A 542 -36.15 -23.84 40.93
CA GLY A 542 -35.60 -23.87 42.29
C GLY A 542 -36.53 -24.45 43.37
N THR A 543 -37.79 -24.73 43.06
CA THR A 543 -38.73 -25.42 43.96
C THR A 543 -38.99 -26.84 43.51
N THR A 544 -39.67 -27.64 44.35
CA THR A 544 -39.84 -29.09 44.10
C THR A 544 -41.29 -29.57 44.13
N SER A 545 -42.27 -28.73 44.45
CA SER A 545 -43.65 -29.20 44.65
C SER A 545 -44.70 -28.13 44.42
N TYR A 546 -45.90 -28.59 44.05
CA TYR A 546 -47.13 -27.81 43.98
C TYR A 546 -48.24 -28.56 44.75
N SER A 547 -49.01 -27.84 45.56
CA SER A 547 -50.10 -28.40 46.35
C SER A 547 -51.45 -27.89 45.89
N PHE A 548 -52.43 -28.79 45.79
CA PHE A 548 -53.81 -28.47 45.43
C PHE A 548 -54.76 -28.94 46.54
N SER A 549 -55.77 -28.13 46.80
CA SER A 549 -56.80 -28.36 47.80
C SER A 549 -58.13 -28.70 47.11
N VAL A 550 -58.66 -29.88 47.38
CA VAL A 550 -60.02 -30.28 46.97
C VAL A 550 -60.89 -30.26 48.22
N GLN A 551 -62.07 -29.62 48.16
CA GLN A 551 -62.99 -29.62 49.29
C GLN A 551 -63.84 -30.89 49.26
N VAL A 552 -64.01 -31.54 50.41
CA VAL A 552 -64.89 -32.67 50.66
C VAL A 552 -66.07 -32.14 51.46
N TYR A 553 -67.29 -32.41 51.00
CA TYR A 553 -68.52 -31.99 51.66
C TYR A 553 -68.83 -32.95 52.81
N GLY A 554 -69.37 -32.41 53.89
CA GLY A 554 -69.81 -33.20 55.03
C GLY A 554 -71.32 -33.10 55.19
N ASP A 555 -71.98 -34.23 55.47
CA ASP A 555 -73.40 -34.31 55.79
C ASP A 555 -73.69 -35.36 56.87
N THR A 556 -74.97 -35.74 57.08
CA THR A 556 -75.37 -36.69 58.14
C THR A 556 -76.01 -37.98 57.58
N LEU A 557 -75.76 -38.28 56.31
CA LEU A 557 -76.29 -39.43 55.62
C LEU A 557 -75.32 -40.60 55.77
N VAL A 558 -75.81 -41.76 56.21
CA VAL A 558 -74.96 -42.95 56.26
C VAL A 558 -74.69 -43.47 54.86
N GLU A 559 -73.42 -43.42 54.48
CA GLU A 559 -72.87 -43.90 53.22
C GLU A 559 -71.75 -44.93 53.46
N SER A 560 -71.25 -45.53 52.38
CA SER A 560 -70.04 -46.36 52.45
C SER A 560 -68.82 -45.47 52.22
N ASP A 561 -67.63 -45.84 52.70
CA ASP A 561 -66.40 -45.12 52.32
C ASP A 561 -66.29 -44.96 50.79
N GLU A 562 -66.10 -43.71 50.37
CA GLU A 562 -66.11 -43.33 48.97
C GLU A 562 -64.75 -42.85 48.48
N THR A 563 -64.56 -42.80 47.16
CA THR A 563 -63.28 -42.40 46.56
C THR A 563 -63.46 -41.50 45.36
N PHE A 564 -62.52 -40.56 45.18
CA PHE A 564 -62.33 -39.82 43.95
C PHE A 564 -60.83 -39.77 43.60
N THR A 565 -60.50 -39.37 42.37
CA THR A 565 -59.11 -39.31 41.91
C THR A 565 -58.73 -37.93 41.42
N LEU A 566 -57.43 -37.64 41.44
CA LEU A 566 -56.83 -36.54 40.71
C LEU A 566 -55.71 -37.04 39.82
N THR A 567 -55.75 -36.64 38.55
CA THR A 567 -54.79 -37.00 37.53
C THR A 567 -54.01 -35.77 37.07
N ILE A 568 -52.67 -35.90 36.93
CA ILE A 568 -51.83 -34.89 36.28
C ILE A 568 -51.51 -35.29 34.83
N SER A 569 -51.42 -34.30 33.94
CA SER A 569 -51.18 -34.50 32.50
C SER A 569 -50.43 -33.32 31.87
N ASN A 570 -50.17 -33.38 30.56
CA ASN A 570 -49.59 -32.30 29.75
C ASN A 570 -48.33 -31.62 30.34
N SER A 571 -47.44 -32.43 30.94
CA SER A 571 -46.23 -31.88 31.56
C SER A 571 -45.08 -31.71 30.56
N ASN A 572 -44.28 -30.66 30.74
CA ASN A 572 -43.00 -30.51 30.05
C ASN A 572 -41.89 -31.41 30.64
N ALA A 573 -42.08 -31.92 31.86
CA ALA A 573 -41.25 -32.93 32.49
C ALA A 573 -41.77 -34.35 32.19
N PRO A 574 -40.91 -35.38 32.28
CA PRO A 574 -41.36 -36.76 32.27
C PRO A 574 -42.37 -37.01 33.40
N LEU A 575 -43.48 -37.67 33.10
CA LEU A 575 -44.49 -38.05 34.08
C LEU A 575 -44.16 -39.42 34.69
N GLY A 576 -44.22 -39.51 36.02
CA GLY A 576 -44.12 -40.75 36.79
C GLY A 576 -45.50 -41.24 37.22
N ASN A 577 -45.77 -41.28 38.53
CA ASN A 577 -47.13 -41.57 39.01
C ASN A 577 -48.06 -40.38 38.75
N THR A 578 -49.04 -40.56 37.87
CA THR A 578 -49.94 -39.49 37.43
C THR A 578 -51.25 -39.45 38.19
N VAL A 579 -51.58 -40.44 39.02
CA VAL A 579 -52.89 -40.54 39.70
C VAL A 579 -52.71 -40.55 41.22
N GLY A 580 -53.48 -39.70 41.89
CA GLY A 580 -53.67 -39.69 43.34
C GLY A 580 -55.12 -40.02 43.67
N THR A 581 -55.33 -40.96 44.60
CA THR A 581 -56.67 -41.31 45.10
C THR A 581 -56.92 -40.62 46.44
N ALA A 582 -58.12 -40.07 46.60
CA ALA A 582 -58.65 -39.62 47.87
C ALA A 582 -59.78 -40.57 48.31
N THR A 583 -59.81 -40.91 49.60
CA THR A 583 -60.88 -41.68 50.24
C THR A 583 -61.61 -40.79 51.25
N ILE A 584 -62.92 -40.67 51.08
CA ILE A 584 -63.86 -40.01 51.99
C ILE A 584 -64.40 -41.12 52.91
N ILE A 585 -64.11 -41.01 54.20
CA ILE A 585 -64.54 -42.00 55.20
C ILE A 585 -65.87 -41.53 55.79
N ASN A 586 -66.89 -42.39 55.73
CA ASN A 586 -68.18 -42.13 56.37
C ASN A 586 -68.02 -42.14 57.89
N ASP A 587 -68.38 -41.04 58.55
CA ASP A 587 -68.45 -40.94 60.01
C ASP A 587 -69.87 -40.85 60.58
N ASP A 588 -70.89 -41.13 59.77
CA ASP A 588 -72.30 -41.15 60.17
C ASP A 588 -72.85 -42.51 60.60
N ASP A 589 -73.84 -42.46 61.51
CA ASP A 589 -74.55 -43.62 62.05
C ASP A 589 -76.08 -43.54 61.78
N TYR A 590 -76.71 -44.70 61.60
CA TYR A 590 -78.17 -44.76 61.47
C TYR A 590 -78.86 -44.37 62.79
N PRO A 591 -80.00 -43.65 62.77
CA PRO A 591 -80.78 -43.39 63.97
C PRO A 591 -81.33 -44.70 64.54
N THR A 592 -81.63 -44.71 65.83
CA THR A 592 -82.36 -45.82 66.45
C THR A 592 -83.86 -45.54 66.47
N VAL A 593 -84.69 -46.57 66.35
CA VAL A 593 -86.15 -46.50 66.48
C VAL A 593 -86.65 -47.33 67.67
N SER A 594 -87.59 -46.77 68.43
CA SER A 594 -88.21 -47.41 69.60
C SER A 594 -89.64 -46.93 69.82
N PHE A 595 -90.42 -47.67 70.58
CA PHE A 595 -91.63 -47.10 71.18
C PHE A 595 -91.26 -45.99 72.16
N ALA A 596 -92.02 -44.89 72.16
CA ALA A 596 -91.79 -43.77 73.05
C ALA A 596 -92.07 -44.20 74.50
N THR A 597 -91.15 -43.87 75.41
CA THR A 597 -91.32 -44.15 76.83
C THR A 597 -92.18 -43.08 77.50
N ASP A 598 -92.98 -43.47 78.49
CA ASP A 598 -93.65 -42.53 79.36
C ASP A 598 -92.68 -41.88 80.39
N LEU A 599 -93.22 -41.12 81.34
CA LEU A 599 -92.42 -40.49 82.41
C LEU A 599 -91.76 -41.49 83.36
N SER A 600 -92.18 -42.76 83.36
CA SER A 600 -91.53 -43.84 84.11
C SER A 600 -90.39 -44.50 83.34
N GLY A 601 -90.18 -44.12 82.08
CA GLY A 601 -89.18 -44.72 81.20
C GLY A 601 -89.66 -46.04 80.58
N SER A 602 -90.96 -46.37 80.66
CA SER A 602 -91.51 -47.60 80.10
C SER A 602 -92.18 -47.37 78.74
N PRO A 603 -91.95 -48.24 77.74
CA PRO A 603 -92.70 -48.21 76.48
C PRO A 603 -94.10 -48.83 76.61
N ASP A 604 -94.38 -49.51 77.73
CA ASP A 604 -95.63 -50.23 77.95
C ASP A 604 -96.82 -49.26 78.08
N ARG A 605 -98.02 -49.76 77.78
CA ARG A 605 -99.27 -49.03 77.89
C ARG A 605 -100.30 -49.85 78.67
N SER A 606 -101.18 -49.15 79.37
CA SER A 606 -102.36 -49.75 79.99
C SER A 606 -103.58 -48.92 79.62
N THR A 607 -104.66 -49.57 79.20
CA THR A 607 -105.96 -48.93 79.01
C THR A 607 -107.03 -49.79 79.68
N LEU A 608 -108.26 -49.29 79.74
CA LEU A 608 -109.42 -50.11 80.13
C LEU A 608 -110.13 -50.56 78.86
N GLU A 609 -110.49 -51.84 78.77
CA GLU A 609 -111.20 -52.47 77.65
C GLU A 609 -112.50 -51.73 77.24
N GLY A 610 -113.35 -51.34 78.20
CA GLY A 610 -114.63 -50.66 77.96
C GLY A 610 -115.82 -51.43 78.53
N SER A 611 -117.08 -51.04 78.24
CA SER A 611 -118.27 -51.75 78.76
C SER A 611 -119.49 -51.76 77.83
N THR A 612 -119.37 -51.28 76.59
CA THR A 612 -120.47 -51.29 75.63
C THR A 612 -119.89 -51.62 74.26
N GLY A 613 -120.26 -52.77 73.68
CA GLY A 613 -119.76 -53.31 72.40
C GLY A 613 -120.09 -52.47 71.16
N THR A 614 -119.78 -51.17 71.21
CA THR A 614 -119.98 -50.15 70.18
C THR A 614 -118.91 -49.04 70.26
N TYR A 615 -118.04 -49.01 71.27
CA TYR A 615 -116.87 -48.12 71.33
C TYR A 615 -115.58 -48.93 71.34
N SER A 616 -114.83 -48.91 70.23
CA SER A 616 -113.43 -49.33 70.23
C SER A 616 -112.58 -48.27 70.93
N THR A 617 -111.91 -48.62 72.03
CA THR A 617 -110.88 -47.74 72.60
C THR A 617 -109.59 -47.90 71.79
N HIS A 618 -108.87 -46.80 71.57
CA HIS A 618 -107.66 -46.79 70.77
C HIS A 618 -106.47 -46.54 71.68
N VAL A 619 -105.49 -47.44 71.69
CA VAL A 619 -104.20 -47.24 72.36
C VAL A 619 -103.25 -46.59 71.38
N ALA A 620 -102.82 -45.35 71.69
CA ALA A 620 -101.78 -44.66 70.93
C ALA A 620 -100.40 -45.21 71.31
N LEU A 621 -99.75 -45.84 70.34
CA LEU A 621 -98.38 -46.32 70.41
C LEU A 621 -97.50 -45.37 69.59
N ASP A 622 -96.89 -44.41 70.28
CA ASP A 622 -95.93 -43.51 69.67
C ASP A 622 -94.61 -44.25 69.41
N VAL A 623 -94.09 -44.10 68.20
CA VAL A 623 -92.82 -44.66 67.74
C VAL A 623 -91.91 -43.48 67.38
N VAL A 624 -90.70 -43.45 67.94
CA VAL A 624 -89.77 -42.32 67.84
C VAL A 624 -88.41 -42.73 67.31
N LEU A 625 -87.77 -41.82 66.56
CA LEU A 625 -86.37 -41.92 66.14
C LEU A 625 -85.46 -41.14 67.10
N SER A 626 -84.23 -41.61 67.32
CA SER A 626 -83.25 -40.93 68.18
C SER A 626 -82.71 -39.63 67.59
N ALA A 627 -82.77 -39.47 66.26
CA ALA A 627 -82.40 -38.26 65.54
C ALA A 627 -83.19 -38.19 64.23
N ALA A 628 -83.29 -36.98 63.66
CA ALA A 628 -83.81 -36.77 62.32
C ALA A 628 -82.87 -37.43 61.29
N TYR A 629 -83.44 -38.00 60.21
CA TYR A 629 -82.67 -38.66 59.16
C TYR A 629 -83.00 -38.10 57.78
N PRO A 630 -82.01 -37.88 56.88
CA PRO A 630 -82.22 -37.21 55.59
C PRO A 630 -82.87 -38.11 54.52
N ARG A 631 -83.05 -39.42 54.76
CA ARG A 631 -83.81 -40.34 53.91
C ARG A 631 -85.04 -40.89 54.65
N PRO A 632 -86.08 -41.38 53.95
CA PRO A 632 -87.22 -42.00 54.61
C PRO A 632 -86.80 -43.21 55.45
N VAL A 633 -87.32 -43.30 56.68
CA VAL A 633 -87.15 -44.46 57.57
C VAL A 633 -88.43 -45.28 57.55
N THR A 634 -88.33 -46.57 57.26
CA THR A 634 -89.50 -47.47 57.27
C THR A 634 -89.37 -48.51 58.37
N VAL A 635 -90.44 -48.71 59.13
CA VAL A 635 -90.48 -49.62 60.27
C VAL A 635 -91.73 -50.49 60.17
N THR A 636 -91.55 -51.80 60.07
CA THR A 636 -92.68 -52.73 60.13
C THR A 636 -93.02 -53.02 61.58
N TYR A 637 -94.31 -53.12 61.86
CA TYR A 637 -94.80 -53.43 63.20
C TYR A 637 -95.90 -54.47 63.13
N ASN A 638 -96.03 -55.25 64.21
CA ASN A 638 -97.14 -56.18 64.39
C ASN A 638 -97.57 -56.23 65.86
N THR A 639 -98.68 -56.90 66.09
CA THR A 639 -99.15 -57.27 67.42
C THR A 639 -99.11 -58.79 67.56
N ALA A 640 -98.91 -59.27 68.78
CA ALA A 640 -98.88 -60.68 69.10
C ALA A 640 -99.62 -60.94 70.42
N ASP A 641 -100.38 -62.02 70.42
CA ASP A 641 -101.14 -62.48 71.59
C ASP A 641 -100.18 -62.82 72.75
N ILE A 642 -100.58 -62.51 73.97
CA ILE A 642 -99.98 -63.07 75.20
C ILE A 642 -101.06 -63.76 76.02
N THR A 643 -101.95 -62.99 76.65
CA THR A 643 -103.19 -63.49 77.27
C THR A 643 -104.42 -62.94 76.56
N ALA A 644 -104.35 -61.72 76.03
CA ALA A 644 -105.33 -61.19 75.08
C ALA A 644 -105.14 -61.85 73.71
N THR A 645 -106.24 -62.17 73.06
CA THR A 645 -106.37 -62.89 71.78
C THR A 645 -106.92 -61.98 70.67
N ALA A 646 -106.20 -61.91 69.55
CA ALA A 646 -106.64 -61.15 68.39
C ALA A 646 -108.00 -61.58 67.83
N GLY A 647 -108.85 -60.60 67.51
CA GLY A 647 -110.21 -60.78 67.02
C GLY A 647 -111.25 -60.99 68.12
N VAL A 648 -110.81 -61.26 69.35
CA VAL A 648 -111.64 -61.25 70.56
C VAL A 648 -111.40 -59.93 71.27
N ASP A 649 -110.22 -59.75 71.86
CA ASP A 649 -109.93 -58.66 72.83
C ASP A 649 -109.32 -57.42 72.15
N TYR A 650 -108.65 -57.63 71.02
CA TYR A 650 -108.10 -56.54 70.21
C TYR A 650 -108.12 -56.90 68.72
N THR A 651 -108.06 -55.91 67.84
CA THR A 651 -107.90 -56.18 66.42
C THR A 651 -106.41 -56.36 66.09
N HIS A 652 -106.03 -57.54 65.57
CA HIS A 652 -104.65 -57.76 65.13
C HIS A 652 -104.23 -56.67 64.15
N LEU A 653 -103.20 -55.94 64.56
CA LEU A 653 -102.65 -54.84 63.81
C LEU A 653 -101.24 -55.18 63.34
N ALA A 654 -101.01 -55.05 62.04
CA ALA A 654 -99.70 -55.08 61.44
C ALA A 654 -99.63 -54.09 60.27
N GLY A 655 -98.46 -53.51 60.06
CA GLY A 655 -98.29 -52.49 59.04
C GLY A 655 -96.86 -52.02 58.89
N THR A 656 -96.69 -50.94 58.14
CA THR A 656 -95.42 -50.23 57.97
C THR A 656 -95.62 -48.77 58.30
N LEU A 657 -94.81 -48.24 59.22
CA LEU A 657 -94.64 -46.81 59.44
C LEU A 657 -93.56 -46.29 58.51
N THR A 658 -93.84 -45.16 57.87
CA THR A 658 -92.85 -44.42 57.09
C THR A 658 -92.67 -43.05 57.72
N PHE A 659 -91.48 -42.77 58.25
CA PHE A 659 -91.06 -41.43 58.65
C PHE A 659 -90.55 -40.73 57.39
N ASP A 660 -91.15 -39.60 57.05
CA ASP A 660 -90.65 -38.76 55.96
C ASP A 660 -89.30 -38.14 56.37
N PRO A 661 -88.42 -37.72 55.44
CA PRO A 661 -87.14 -37.11 55.77
C PRO A 661 -87.28 -35.99 56.81
N GLY A 662 -86.48 -36.06 57.87
CA GLY A 662 -86.50 -35.12 58.99
C GLY A 662 -87.55 -35.38 60.08
N GLU A 663 -88.50 -36.29 59.87
CA GLU A 663 -89.51 -36.65 60.87
C GLU A 663 -88.94 -37.59 61.94
N THR A 664 -89.30 -37.37 63.21
CA THR A 664 -88.77 -38.16 64.35
C THR A 664 -89.84 -38.87 65.17
N SER A 665 -91.13 -38.72 64.86
CA SER A 665 -92.22 -39.37 65.60
C SER A 665 -93.40 -39.73 64.71
N LYS A 666 -93.95 -40.94 64.87
CA LYS A 666 -95.24 -41.39 64.29
C LYS A 666 -96.06 -42.08 65.38
N THR A 667 -97.39 -42.13 65.21
CA THR A 667 -98.29 -42.83 66.13
C THR A 667 -99.01 -43.96 65.41
N VAL A 668 -99.05 -45.13 66.03
CA VAL A 668 -99.90 -46.27 65.64
C VAL A 668 -101.07 -46.34 66.61
N PHE A 669 -102.29 -46.48 66.08
CA PHE A 669 -103.47 -46.70 66.90
C PHE A 669 -103.85 -48.17 66.90
N LEU A 670 -103.84 -48.79 68.07
CA LEU A 670 -104.28 -50.15 68.29
C LEU A 670 -105.73 -50.15 68.81
N ASP A 671 -106.61 -50.82 68.08
CA ASP A 671 -108.02 -50.95 68.45
C ASP A 671 -108.22 -52.09 69.44
N ILE A 672 -108.78 -51.77 70.59
CA ILE A 672 -109.22 -52.73 71.61
C ILE A 672 -110.72 -52.94 71.44
N ASN A 673 -111.12 -54.21 71.42
CA ASN A 673 -112.51 -54.61 71.26
C ASN A 673 -113.14 -54.69 72.65
N ALA A 674 -114.20 -53.93 72.89
CA ALA A 674 -114.92 -53.99 74.15
C ALA A 674 -116.05 -55.03 74.08
N GLU A 675 -116.18 -55.86 75.09
CA GLU A 675 -117.38 -56.68 75.30
C GLU A 675 -118.09 -56.44 76.64
N TYR A 676 -119.11 -57.26 76.92
CA TYR A 676 -119.96 -57.13 78.12
C TYR A 676 -119.52 -58.08 79.25
N LEU A 677 -118.54 -58.94 78.99
CA LEU A 677 -118.04 -59.87 79.98
C LEU A 677 -117.06 -59.13 80.91
N VAL A 678 -117.05 -59.53 82.18
CA VAL A 678 -116.02 -59.05 83.10
C VAL A 678 -114.90 -60.07 83.07
N GLU A 679 -113.74 -59.64 82.59
CA GLU A 679 -112.55 -60.46 82.44
C GLU A 679 -111.44 -60.00 83.39
N SER A 680 -110.39 -60.80 83.51
CA SER A 680 -109.17 -60.40 84.22
C SER A 680 -108.26 -59.61 83.29
N ASP A 681 -107.43 -58.70 83.81
CA ASP A 681 -106.45 -57.96 83.01
C ASP A 681 -105.69 -58.86 82.03
N GLU A 682 -105.71 -58.47 80.77
CA GLU A 682 -105.08 -59.23 79.69
C GLU A 682 -103.97 -58.45 79.03
N GLN A 683 -103.02 -59.16 78.42
CA GLN A 683 -101.84 -58.57 77.80
C GLN A 683 -101.73 -59.00 76.35
N LEU A 684 -101.29 -58.07 75.52
CA LEU A 684 -100.76 -58.30 74.19
C LEU A 684 -99.40 -57.60 74.05
N ARG A 685 -98.65 -57.96 73.02
CA ARG A 685 -97.38 -57.31 72.68
C ARG A 685 -97.48 -56.56 71.36
N ALA A 686 -97.06 -55.31 71.34
CA ALA A 686 -96.72 -54.60 70.10
C ALA A 686 -95.22 -54.74 69.84
N ASN A 687 -94.84 -55.11 68.61
CA ASN A 687 -93.44 -55.26 68.21
C ASN A 687 -93.11 -54.36 67.02
N LEU A 688 -91.92 -53.76 67.05
CA LEU A 688 -91.19 -53.29 65.86
C LEU A 688 -90.36 -54.46 65.35
N VAL A 689 -90.55 -54.84 64.08
CA VAL A 689 -90.04 -56.10 63.54
C VAL A 689 -88.81 -55.87 62.67
N THR A 690 -88.91 -54.99 61.67
CA THR A 690 -87.77 -54.62 60.82
C THR A 690 -87.73 -53.11 60.62
N ALA A 691 -86.53 -52.54 60.58
CA ALA A 691 -86.32 -51.14 60.23
C ALA A 691 -85.36 -51.02 59.04
N THR A 692 -85.65 -50.09 58.13
CA THR A 692 -84.75 -49.67 57.05
C THR A 692 -84.32 -48.23 57.32
N ASN A 693 -83.02 -47.93 57.15
CA ASN A 693 -82.40 -46.64 57.50
C ASN A 693 -82.49 -46.27 59.00
N ALA A 694 -82.71 -47.27 59.86
CA ALA A 694 -82.66 -47.13 61.31
C ALA A 694 -82.33 -48.48 61.96
N LEU A 695 -81.86 -48.46 63.21
CA LEU A 695 -81.64 -49.65 64.04
C LEU A 695 -82.74 -49.76 65.11
N ILE A 696 -83.23 -50.96 65.42
CA ILE A 696 -84.25 -51.11 66.47
C ILE A 696 -83.57 -51.04 67.84
N GLY A 697 -83.80 -49.96 68.59
CA GLY A 697 -83.26 -49.75 69.94
C GLY A 697 -84.18 -50.26 71.07
N GLY A 698 -85.49 -50.22 70.85
CA GLY A 698 -86.52 -50.62 71.83
C GLY A 698 -87.79 -51.14 71.13
N GLY A 699 -87.71 -52.37 70.63
CA GLY A 699 -88.67 -52.91 69.65
C GLY A 699 -89.91 -53.60 70.20
N ALA A 700 -90.21 -53.52 71.50
CA ALA A 700 -91.39 -54.15 72.06
C ALA A 700 -92.03 -53.28 73.15
N ALA A 701 -93.36 -53.27 73.18
CA ALA A 701 -94.18 -52.67 74.23
C ALA A 701 -95.28 -53.68 74.61
N LEU A 702 -95.51 -53.86 75.91
CA LEU A 702 -96.69 -54.56 76.42
C LEU A 702 -97.87 -53.61 76.47
N VAL A 703 -99.03 -54.08 76.05
CA VAL A 703 -100.29 -53.37 76.24
C VAL A 703 -101.18 -54.23 77.13
N THR A 704 -101.52 -53.70 78.31
CA THR A 704 -102.48 -54.31 79.24
C THR A 704 -103.85 -53.64 79.04
N ILE A 705 -104.92 -54.43 78.92
CA ILE A 705 -106.30 -53.97 78.67
C ILE A 705 -107.26 -54.34 79.79
#